data_AF-A0A938N9S0-F1
#
_entry.id   AF-A0A938N9S0-F1
#
_cell.length_a   1.000
_cell.length_b   1.000
_cell.length_c   1.000
_cell.angle_alpha   90.00
_cell.angle_beta   90.00
_cell.angle_gamma   90.00
#
_symmetry.space_group_name_H-M   'P 1'
#
loop_
_entity.id
_entity.type
_entity.pdbx_description
1 polymer ?
#
loop_
_entity_poly.entity_id
_entity_poly.type
_entity_poly.pdbx_seq_one_letter_code
_entity_poly.pdbx_strand_id
1 'polypeptide(L)'
;MRLAIAASVLLLVLHAPRVCAQDPSATNPVAVPASEPTKSVSVPPAASIEHSSEPAPDGQVIWFDQPARSWNEALPVGNGRLGAMDFGDVHESRLQLNEDSIWQGRRDDLQPRALAMEVADVRDLLLAGKVREGQDLAQRTLMDPETTRSHQTLGDLVMRMPGMGAVTGYRRGLDLSSGISATTWTKDGANYMRTVFASQPHDVIVVELVCDQPRGIDLTLALERQPSSDGCPLVIDAGTTKGSGIVRVWGRTEVDPTAGVTFEASVMALPHGGTCVQDGSTLRIERADSVYLVIAGRTDYWGEPSLSDRNAKDLTTAARSQEPLRDEHIRWFSRQMGRVSIDLGQSDAEARALPTDRRRARMESGQSDPELIAMHAQFARYLLISCSQPGDLPANLQGMWNEHLKAPWGADYHTNINLQMNYWACEVLNTPECFDPLMVFMEALAVRGTQVAREMYGAGGWCAHHTSDAWHRATATGHTVWGLWPHGGGWLVRQGFEHYAYGGDRAALRRAWPLLRGASEFYLDWVVRDPVTGKLIGGPSSSPENSFILPDGSHADIGMGNAMDQEIVEDCWRNTLAAAEVLGEQDDRIARKIREALPSLARPTVGADGRLMEWSKPWPEAEPGHRHMSHLYGLHPASLFTAEDTPEMMTAVRKSLEHRLAHGGGHTGWSRAWLVNFFARLRDGNESWRQLNELLRKSTLSNLFDNHPPFQIDGNFGGAAGLAEMLLQSHQQLGEGAQRGHVVHVLPAWPDAWIDGGYQGLRARGGHVVLAQWRAHAMHAVRIECGFEPLWIRLPSGCQIKGASSDGKPVPIERRGEAWFVPGTTTGQKIDIVF
;
A
#
# COMPACT_ATOMS: atom_id res chain seq x y z
N MET A 1 -2.95 59.82 17.04
CA MET A 1 -2.27 60.79 16.15
C MET A 1 -1.16 60.03 15.42
N ARG A 2 -1.15 60.01 14.07
CA ARG A 2 -0.30 60.85 13.17
C ARG A 2 1.20 60.66 13.46
N LEU A 3 2.07 60.32 12.49
CA LEU A 3 2.03 60.50 11.02
C LEU A 3 3.01 59.56 10.26
N ALA A 4 2.65 59.12 9.03
CA ALA A 4 3.49 58.94 7.81
C ALA A 4 4.76 58.03 7.85
N ILE A 5 5.35 57.45 6.78
CA ILE A 5 5.11 57.21 5.32
C ILE A 5 6.18 56.15 4.90
N ALA A 6 6.13 55.26 3.90
CA ALA A 6 5.26 54.95 2.74
C ALA A 6 5.34 53.41 2.45
N ALA A 7 5.49 52.92 1.21
CA ALA A 7 4.44 52.56 0.24
C ALA A 7 5.06 51.93 -1.03
N SER A 8 4.48 50.87 -1.63
CA SER A 8 4.64 50.47 -3.05
C SER A 8 3.84 49.20 -3.43
N VAL A 9 2.55 49.34 -3.82
CA VAL A 9 1.78 48.34 -4.58
C VAL A 9 0.69 49.05 -5.41
N LEU A 10 0.74 49.02 -6.75
CA LEU A 10 -0.42 48.85 -7.66
C LEU A 10 -0.04 48.92 -9.16
N LEU A 11 -0.78 48.20 -10.01
CA LEU A 11 -1.17 48.39 -11.43
C LEU A 11 -1.75 47.02 -11.89
N LEU A 12 -2.86 46.83 -12.62
CA LEU A 12 -3.82 47.70 -13.37
C LEU A 12 -5.29 47.32 -13.01
N VAL A 13 -6.22 48.26 -12.80
CA VAL A 13 -7.18 48.88 -13.77
C VAL A 13 -8.35 47.98 -14.25
N LEU A 14 -9.50 48.15 -13.55
CA LEU A 14 -10.87 48.45 -14.05
C LEU A 14 -11.41 47.82 -15.36
N HIS A 15 -12.63 47.26 -15.29
CA HIS A 15 -13.87 47.97 -15.69
C HIS A 15 -15.16 47.26 -15.21
N ALA A 16 -16.27 48.01 -15.09
CA ALA A 16 -17.61 47.50 -14.79
C ALA A 16 -18.68 48.41 -15.44
N PRO A 17 -19.92 47.92 -15.64
CA PRO A 17 -21.07 48.78 -15.37
C PRO A 17 -22.29 48.08 -14.71
N ARG A 18 -22.67 48.64 -13.56
CA ARG A 18 -24.03 49.07 -13.12
C ARG A 18 -25.28 48.24 -13.43
N VAL A 19 -26.08 48.08 -12.37
CA VAL A 19 -27.50 47.68 -12.34
C VAL A 19 -28.43 48.84 -12.72
N CYS A 20 -29.61 48.52 -13.29
CA CYS A 20 -30.80 49.39 -13.31
C CYS A 20 -32.05 48.56 -12.94
N ALA A 21 -33.18 49.21 -12.62
CA ALA A 21 -34.27 48.60 -11.84
C ALA A 21 -35.51 48.11 -12.64
N GLN A 22 -36.34 47.37 -11.91
CA GLN A 22 -37.62 46.70 -12.22
C GLN A 22 -38.58 47.32 -13.24
N ASP A 23 -39.32 46.46 -13.94
CA ASP A 23 -40.72 46.65 -14.36
C ASP A 23 -41.44 45.28 -14.33
N PRO A 24 -42.68 45.14 -13.80
CA PRO A 24 -43.35 43.84 -13.68
C PRO A 24 -44.44 43.56 -14.73
N SER A 25 -44.78 42.26 -14.88
CA SER A 25 -45.88 41.68 -15.67
C SER A 25 -45.66 41.50 -17.20
N ALA A 26 -45.37 40.25 -17.58
CA ALA A 26 -45.72 39.67 -18.88
C ALA A 26 -45.69 38.13 -18.75
N THR A 27 -46.84 37.45 -18.91
CA THR A 27 -46.92 35.98 -18.90
C THR A 27 -46.93 35.41 -20.31
N ASN A 28 -46.01 34.50 -20.62
CA ASN A 28 -46.20 33.44 -21.62
C ASN A 28 -45.09 32.37 -21.54
N PRO A 29 -45.36 31.11 -21.91
CA PRO A 29 -44.40 30.01 -21.82
C PRO A 29 -43.41 30.02 -23.00
N VAL A 30 -42.13 29.77 -22.71
CA VAL A 30 -41.11 29.51 -23.74
C VAL A 30 -40.98 27.99 -23.92
N ALA A 31 -41.01 27.52 -25.17
CA ALA A 31 -40.93 26.11 -25.50
C ALA A 31 -39.52 25.54 -25.30
N VAL A 32 -39.44 24.27 -24.90
CA VAL A 32 -38.18 23.50 -24.86
C VAL A 32 -37.68 23.30 -26.30
N PRO A 33 -36.41 23.62 -26.62
CA PRO A 33 -35.85 23.32 -27.93
C PRO A 33 -35.69 21.80 -28.10
N ALA A 34 -36.08 21.28 -29.26
CA ALA A 34 -35.96 19.85 -29.54
C ALA A 34 -34.49 19.44 -29.63
N SER A 35 -34.11 18.40 -28.87
CA SER A 35 -32.77 17.81 -28.93
C SER A 35 -32.52 17.18 -30.31
N GLU A 36 -31.31 17.35 -30.83
CA GLU A 36 -30.84 16.63 -32.03
C GLU A 36 -30.96 15.10 -31.86
N PRO A 37 -31.17 14.34 -32.95
CA PRO A 37 -31.31 12.89 -32.89
C PRO A 37 -30.03 12.25 -32.32
N THR A 38 -30.16 11.59 -31.18
CA THR A 38 -29.05 10.90 -30.52
C THR A 38 -28.48 9.82 -31.44
N LYS A 39 -27.18 9.92 -31.75
CA LYS A 39 -26.43 8.81 -32.35
C LYS A 39 -26.55 7.60 -31.42
N SER A 40 -26.99 6.47 -31.98
CA SER A 40 -27.14 5.21 -31.26
C SER A 40 -25.83 4.80 -30.60
N VAL A 41 -25.91 4.23 -29.39
CA VAL A 41 -24.78 3.51 -28.79
C VAL A 41 -24.45 2.33 -29.72
N SER A 42 -23.23 2.29 -30.24
CA SER A 42 -22.71 1.16 -30.98
C SER A 42 -22.27 0.10 -29.97
N VAL A 43 -22.98 -1.02 -29.91
CA VAL A 43 -22.51 -2.20 -29.17
C VAL A 43 -21.14 -2.60 -29.74
N PRO A 44 -20.11 -2.87 -28.91
CA PRO A 44 -18.83 -3.39 -29.41
C PRO A 44 -19.04 -4.68 -30.20
N PRO A 45 -18.11 -5.03 -31.12
CA PRO A 45 -18.18 -6.31 -31.83
C PRO A 45 -18.21 -7.46 -30.83
N ALA A 46 -19.06 -8.46 -31.08
CA ALA A 46 -19.23 -9.58 -30.17
C ALA A 46 -17.89 -10.31 -29.96
N ALA A 47 -17.41 -10.34 -28.72
CA ALA A 47 -16.23 -11.09 -28.34
C ALA A 47 -16.47 -12.58 -28.65
N SER A 48 -15.58 -13.18 -29.43
CA SER A 48 -15.51 -14.63 -29.51
C SER A 48 -15.15 -15.21 -28.14
N ILE A 49 -15.59 -16.44 -27.87
CA ILE A 49 -14.90 -17.25 -26.84
C ILE A 49 -13.49 -17.51 -27.34
N GLU A 50 -12.56 -16.69 -26.87
CA GLU A 50 -11.15 -17.05 -26.84
C GLU A 50 -11.02 -18.29 -25.95
N HIS A 51 -10.74 -19.43 -26.57
CA HIS A 51 -10.28 -20.59 -25.81
C HIS A 51 -8.89 -20.28 -25.24
N SER A 52 -8.84 -19.74 -24.01
CA SER A 52 -7.71 -19.86 -23.07
C SER A 52 -7.54 -21.32 -22.60
N SER A 53 -7.47 -22.21 -23.60
CA SER A 53 -7.39 -23.67 -23.50
C SER A 53 -6.04 -24.14 -22.96
N GLU A 54 -5.03 -23.27 -23.03
CA GLU A 54 -3.83 -23.36 -22.22
C GLU A 54 -3.71 -22.07 -21.39
N PRO A 55 -3.27 -22.14 -20.12
CA PRO A 55 -2.79 -20.94 -19.42
C PRO A 55 -1.53 -20.43 -20.14
N ALA A 56 -1.17 -19.16 -19.91
CA ALA A 56 0.18 -18.70 -20.25
C ALA A 56 1.22 -19.66 -19.62
N PRO A 57 2.21 -20.18 -20.38
CA PRO A 57 3.24 -21.11 -19.86
C PRO A 57 4.03 -20.58 -18.65
N ASP A 58 3.93 -19.27 -18.42
CA ASP A 58 4.56 -18.38 -17.45
C ASP A 58 4.10 -18.56 -15.99
N GLY A 59 3.00 -19.29 -15.75
CA GLY A 59 2.61 -19.76 -14.40
C GLY A 59 2.01 -18.74 -13.42
N GLN A 60 1.83 -17.47 -13.81
CA GLN A 60 1.35 -16.39 -12.93
C GLN A 60 -0.20 -16.28 -12.86
N VAL A 61 -0.89 -17.38 -12.57
CA VAL A 61 -2.36 -17.42 -12.47
C VAL A 61 -2.81 -18.04 -11.13
N ILE A 62 -3.53 -17.26 -10.33
CA ILE A 62 -4.20 -17.74 -9.11
C ILE A 62 -5.51 -18.39 -9.54
N TRP A 63 -5.68 -19.71 -9.43
CA TRP A 63 -6.82 -20.41 -10.03
C TRP A 63 -7.42 -21.52 -9.15
N PHE A 64 -8.71 -21.80 -9.38
CA PHE A 64 -9.53 -22.76 -8.64
C PHE A 64 -10.47 -23.54 -9.58
N ASP A 65 -10.82 -24.77 -9.18
CA ASP A 65 -11.81 -25.62 -9.85
C ASP A 65 -13.19 -25.61 -9.17
N GLN A 66 -13.44 -24.64 -8.27
CA GLN A 66 -14.71 -24.39 -7.58
C GLN A 66 -14.97 -22.87 -7.40
N PRO A 67 -16.24 -22.42 -7.36
CA PRO A 67 -16.60 -21.07 -6.93
C PRO A 67 -16.14 -20.75 -5.50
N ALA A 68 -16.00 -19.46 -5.20
CA ALA A 68 -15.70 -18.97 -3.84
C ALA A 68 -16.93 -19.14 -2.93
N ARG A 69 -16.72 -19.74 -1.76
CA ARG A 69 -17.75 -19.94 -0.72
C ARG A 69 -17.76 -18.84 0.33
N SER A 70 -16.72 -18.01 0.34
CA SER A 70 -16.53 -16.90 1.27
C SER A 70 -15.73 -15.79 0.58
N TRP A 71 -15.76 -14.58 1.15
CA TRP A 71 -15.00 -13.44 0.64
C TRP A 71 -13.48 -13.71 0.59
N ASN A 72 -12.96 -14.46 1.58
CA ASN A 72 -11.57 -14.93 1.65
C ASN A 72 -11.16 -15.95 0.55
N GLU A 73 -12.12 -16.38 -0.28
CA GLU A 73 -11.87 -17.23 -1.45
C GLU A 73 -12.06 -16.47 -2.78
N ALA A 74 -12.65 -15.27 -2.77
CA ALA A 74 -12.93 -14.47 -3.95
C ALA A 74 -11.66 -13.78 -4.49
N LEU A 75 -11.68 -13.42 -5.78
CA LEU A 75 -10.53 -12.87 -6.50
C LEU A 75 -10.60 -11.33 -6.59
N PRO A 76 -9.59 -10.59 -6.09
CA PRO A 76 -9.57 -9.13 -6.20
C PRO A 76 -9.27 -8.67 -7.62
N VAL A 77 -10.02 -7.68 -8.10
CA VAL A 77 -9.67 -6.79 -9.21
C VAL A 77 -9.70 -5.34 -8.74
N GLY A 78 -8.84 -4.48 -9.29
CA GLY A 78 -8.83 -3.05 -8.97
C GLY A 78 -8.04 -2.21 -9.97
N ASN A 79 -8.41 -0.93 -10.11
CA ASN A 79 -7.77 0.01 -11.04
C ASN A 79 -6.95 1.11 -10.35
N GLY A 80 -6.73 1.00 -9.04
CA GLY A 80 -6.33 2.08 -8.14
C GLY A 80 -7.48 2.48 -7.21
N ARG A 81 -8.56 3.00 -7.79
CA ARG A 81 -9.69 3.66 -7.10
C ARG A 81 -10.95 2.81 -6.90
N LEU A 82 -11.30 2.01 -7.91
CA LEU A 82 -12.44 1.09 -7.94
C LEU A 82 -11.94 -0.33 -7.83
N GLY A 83 -12.54 -1.09 -6.90
CA GLY A 83 -12.24 -2.49 -6.65
C GLY A 83 -13.47 -3.39 -6.74
N ALA A 84 -13.26 -4.66 -7.06
CA ALA A 84 -14.25 -5.70 -6.84
C ALA A 84 -13.63 -7.03 -6.41
N MET A 85 -14.41 -7.87 -5.73
CA MET A 85 -14.07 -9.24 -5.37
C MET A 85 -14.99 -10.21 -6.13
N ASP A 86 -14.44 -10.97 -7.08
CA ASP A 86 -15.18 -11.93 -7.92
C ASP A 86 -15.28 -13.31 -7.26
N PHE A 87 -16.52 -13.72 -6.95
CA PHE A 87 -16.80 -15.01 -6.34
C PHE A 87 -16.77 -16.17 -7.36
N GLY A 88 -16.86 -15.90 -8.66
CA GLY A 88 -16.76 -16.94 -9.69
C GLY A 88 -17.95 -17.91 -9.78
N ASP A 89 -19.05 -17.71 -9.06
CA ASP A 89 -20.24 -18.57 -9.20
C ASP A 89 -20.90 -18.39 -10.59
N VAL A 90 -21.68 -19.38 -11.03
CA VAL A 90 -22.31 -19.43 -12.36
C VAL A 90 -23.84 -19.29 -12.32
N HIS A 91 -24.47 -19.60 -11.19
CA HIS A 91 -25.92 -19.49 -11.00
C HIS A 91 -26.28 -18.14 -10.36
N GLU A 92 -25.58 -17.76 -9.29
CA GLU A 92 -25.74 -16.48 -8.60
C GLU A 92 -24.36 -15.90 -8.28
N SER A 93 -23.77 -15.22 -9.25
CA SER A 93 -22.47 -14.58 -9.08
C SER A 93 -22.60 -13.28 -8.28
N ARG A 94 -21.79 -13.18 -7.23
CA ARG A 94 -21.55 -11.95 -6.46
C ARG A 94 -20.27 -11.28 -6.95
N LEU A 95 -20.35 -9.99 -7.30
CA LEU A 95 -19.20 -9.09 -7.35
C LEU A 95 -19.38 -8.07 -6.23
N GLN A 96 -18.65 -8.26 -5.12
CA GLN A 96 -18.63 -7.25 -4.05
C GLN A 96 -17.77 -6.07 -4.51
N LEU A 97 -18.28 -4.85 -4.38
CA LEU A 97 -17.70 -3.63 -4.95
C LEU A 97 -17.12 -2.71 -3.87
N ASN A 98 -16.02 -2.04 -4.17
CA ASN A 98 -15.45 -0.95 -3.38
C ASN A 98 -15.12 0.26 -4.26
N GLU A 99 -15.09 1.41 -3.60
CA GLU A 99 -14.46 2.63 -4.08
C GLU A 99 -13.60 3.16 -2.92
N ASP A 100 -12.39 3.65 -3.21
CA ASP A 100 -11.37 4.01 -2.21
C ASP A 100 -11.85 5.06 -1.19
N SER A 101 -12.73 5.97 -1.61
CA SER A 101 -13.13 7.17 -0.86
C SER A 101 -14.46 7.06 -0.11
N ILE A 102 -15.07 5.86 -0.04
CA ILE A 102 -16.32 5.63 0.72
C ILE A 102 -16.10 5.44 2.24
N TRP A 103 -15.90 6.56 2.96
CA TRP A 103 -15.62 6.59 4.41
C TRP A 103 -16.75 7.20 5.26
N GLN A 104 -16.81 6.81 6.54
CA GLN A 104 -17.61 7.46 7.59
C GLN A 104 -16.94 8.72 8.17
N GLY A 105 -17.66 9.55 8.94
CA GLY A 105 -17.12 10.73 9.64
C GLY A 105 -16.75 11.94 8.78
N ARG A 106 -16.04 12.95 9.34
CA ARG A 106 -15.85 14.27 8.69
C ARG A 106 -14.45 14.86 8.88
N ARG A 107 -14.11 15.83 8.01
CA ARG A 107 -12.84 16.58 8.03
C ARG A 107 -12.55 17.32 9.35
N ASP A 108 -13.55 17.84 10.06
CA ASP A 108 -13.37 18.85 11.11
C ASP A 108 -13.82 18.44 12.54
N ASP A 109 -14.08 17.15 12.79
CA ASP A 109 -14.56 16.64 14.09
C ASP A 109 -13.59 16.85 15.27
N LEU A 110 -12.30 17.01 14.98
CA LEU A 110 -11.24 16.59 15.90
C LEU A 110 -10.37 17.77 16.34
N GLN A 111 -10.59 18.23 17.58
CA GLN A 111 -9.72 19.17 18.27
C GLN A 111 -8.86 18.43 19.31
N PRO A 112 -7.55 18.72 19.43
CA PRO A 112 -6.75 18.26 20.55
C PRO A 112 -7.37 18.69 21.88
N ARG A 113 -7.71 17.73 22.75
CA ARG A 113 -8.15 18.01 24.13
C ARG A 113 -6.96 18.26 25.07
N ALA A 114 -5.84 17.61 24.74
CA ALA A 114 -4.58 17.69 25.46
C ALA A 114 -3.90 19.04 25.27
N LEU A 115 -3.40 19.63 26.36
CA LEU A 115 -2.59 20.84 26.35
C LEU A 115 -1.12 20.51 26.65
N ALA A 116 -0.19 21.23 26.02
CA ALA A 116 1.26 21.05 26.19
C ALA A 116 1.77 21.07 27.66
N MET A 117 1.03 21.66 28.60
CA MET A 117 1.32 21.58 30.04
C MET A 117 1.18 20.15 30.59
N GLU A 118 0.16 19.40 30.15
CA GLU A 118 -0.12 18.05 30.63
C GLU A 118 0.95 17.06 30.14
N VAL A 119 1.53 17.30 28.95
CA VAL A 119 2.71 16.56 28.48
C VAL A 119 3.93 16.85 29.36
N ALA A 120 4.10 18.08 29.84
CA ALA A 120 5.19 18.41 30.78
C ALA A 120 5.01 17.70 32.13
N ASP A 121 3.80 17.72 32.70
CA ASP A 121 3.49 17.01 33.95
C ASP A 121 3.74 15.49 33.82
N VAL A 122 3.35 14.89 32.68
CA VAL A 122 3.66 13.46 32.38
C VAL A 122 5.18 13.24 32.30
N ARG A 123 5.94 14.11 31.62
CA ARG A 123 7.41 14.00 31.51
C ARG A 123 8.08 14.04 32.88
N ASP A 124 7.69 14.99 33.74
CA ASP A 124 8.27 15.12 35.08
C ASP A 124 7.98 13.89 35.94
N LEU A 125 6.79 13.29 35.84
CA LEU A 125 6.46 12.02 36.50
C LEU A 125 7.31 10.86 35.99
N LEU A 126 7.46 10.69 34.66
CA LEU A 126 8.27 9.61 34.08
C LEU A 126 9.77 9.77 34.40
N LEU A 127 10.30 11.00 34.34
CA LEU A 127 11.70 11.31 34.68
C LEU A 127 11.98 11.11 36.18
N ALA A 128 11.03 11.45 37.06
CA ALA A 128 11.08 11.14 38.49
C ALA A 128 10.93 9.64 38.81
N GLY A 129 10.72 8.78 37.80
CA GLY A 129 10.54 7.33 37.97
C GLY A 129 9.14 6.91 38.41
N LYS A 130 8.18 7.84 38.51
CA LYS A 130 6.77 7.61 38.86
C LYS A 130 5.98 7.11 37.63
N VAL A 131 6.48 6.05 36.98
CA VAL A 131 6.03 5.60 35.65
C VAL A 131 4.52 5.36 35.61
N ARG A 132 3.97 4.64 36.58
CA ARG A 132 2.53 4.34 36.67
C ARG A 132 1.67 5.60 36.86
N GLU A 133 2.12 6.58 37.65
CA GLU A 133 1.42 7.87 37.82
C GLU A 133 1.42 8.69 36.53
N GLY A 134 2.56 8.73 35.82
CA GLY A 134 2.71 9.42 34.55
C GLY A 134 1.82 8.83 33.45
N GLN A 135 1.76 7.49 33.37
CA GLN A 135 0.84 6.80 32.45
C GLN A 135 -0.63 7.02 32.82
N ASP A 136 -0.98 7.00 34.11
CA ASP A 136 -2.35 7.30 34.56
C ASP A 136 -2.79 8.72 34.20
N LEU A 137 -1.88 9.69 34.31
CA LEU A 137 -2.15 11.05 33.85
C LEU A 137 -2.32 11.06 32.32
N ALA A 138 -1.36 10.51 31.58
CA ALA A 138 -1.38 10.47 30.12
C ALA A 138 -2.66 9.84 29.56
N GLN A 139 -3.12 8.71 30.11
CA GLN A 139 -4.34 8.03 29.68
C GLN A 139 -5.63 8.85 29.91
N ARG A 140 -5.61 9.82 30.83
CA ARG A 140 -6.76 10.71 31.13
C ARG A 140 -6.73 12.03 30.37
N THR A 141 -5.56 12.54 30.01
CA THR A 141 -5.39 13.89 29.44
C THR A 141 -4.93 13.88 27.99
N LEU A 142 -4.01 12.98 27.62
CA LEU A 142 -3.35 12.97 26.31
C LEU A 142 -4.09 12.14 25.26
N MET A 143 -4.99 11.25 25.67
CA MET A 143 -5.69 10.32 24.79
C MET A 143 -7.10 10.78 24.44
N ASP A 144 -7.41 10.88 23.15
CA ASP A 144 -8.78 10.99 22.66
C ASP A 144 -9.47 9.60 22.73
N PRO A 145 -10.61 9.44 23.44
CA PRO A 145 -11.34 8.17 23.47
C PRO A 145 -11.99 7.81 22.12
N GLU A 146 -12.08 8.76 21.18
CA GLU A 146 -12.64 8.51 19.85
C GLU A 146 -11.56 8.04 18.85
N THR A 147 -11.86 6.99 18.08
CA THR A 147 -10.94 6.39 17.10
C THR A 147 -11.12 6.96 15.69
N THR A 148 -10.33 6.42 14.76
CA THR A 148 -10.48 6.55 13.30
C THR A 148 -11.84 6.09 12.79
N ARG A 149 -12.20 6.55 11.60
CA ARG A 149 -13.44 6.22 10.89
C ARG A 149 -13.26 4.98 9.99
N SER A 150 -14.35 4.26 9.72
CA SER A 150 -14.32 3.08 8.85
C SER A 150 -14.43 3.46 7.37
N HIS A 151 -13.63 2.81 6.53
CA HIS A 151 -13.93 2.56 5.12
C HIS A 151 -15.12 1.59 4.99
N GLN A 152 -15.82 1.58 3.85
CA GLN A 152 -17.00 0.74 3.63
C GLN A 152 -16.99 -0.03 2.30
N THR A 153 -17.85 -1.05 2.22
CA THR A 153 -18.32 -1.59 0.94
C THR A 153 -19.15 -0.56 0.16
N LEU A 154 -18.96 -0.50 -1.15
CA LEU A 154 -19.84 0.24 -2.07
C LEU A 154 -21.17 -0.50 -2.25
N GLY A 155 -21.16 -1.83 -2.13
CA GLY A 155 -22.29 -2.73 -2.27
C GLY A 155 -21.91 -4.01 -3.01
N ASP A 156 -22.91 -4.73 -3.51
CA ASP A 156 -22.76 -5.99 -4.23
C ASP A 156 -23.54 -5.91 -5.55
N LEU A 157 -22.87 -6.22 -6.67
CA LEU A 157 -23.55 -6.54 -7.93
C LEU A 157 -23.83 -8.03 -7.96
N VAL A 158 -25.10 -8.39 -7.96
CA VAL A 158 -25.57 -9.78 -8.02
C VAL A 158 -26.09 -10.10 -9.42
N MET A 159 -25.53 -11.15 -10.01
CA MET A 159 -25.76 -11.61 -11.38
C MET A 159 -26.33 -13.03 -11.34
N ARG A 160 -27.65 -13.16 -11.53
CA ARG A 160 -28.38 -14.43 -11.45
C ARG A 160 -28.65 -14.95 -12.86
N MET A 161 -28.26 -16.19 -13.19
CA MET A 161 -28.48 -16.82 -14.49
C MET A 161 -29.59 -17.88 -14.41
N PRO A 162 -30.85 -17.57 -14.79
CA PRO A 162 -31.97 -18.49 -14.64
C PRO A 162 -31.76 -19.79 -15.43
N GLY A 163 -32.00 -20.93 -14.81
CA GLY A 163 -31.80 -22.25 -15.43
C GLY A 163 -30.36 -22.77 -15.46
N MET A 164 -29.38 -22.01 -14.94
CA MET A 164 -28.00 -22.48 -14.80
C MET A 164 -27.89 -23.51 -13.66
N GLY A 165 -28.28 -24.76 -13.95
CA GLY A 165 -28.14 -25.91 -13.07
C GLY A 165 -26.71 -26.45 -13.01
N ALA A 166 -26.55 -27.76 -12.86
CA ALA A 166 -25.24 -28.41 -12.86
C ALA A 166 -24.44 -28.12 -14.16
N VAL A 167 -23.18 -27.72 -14.00
CA VAL A 167 -22.22 -27.40 -15.07
C VAL A 167 -21.04 -28.38 -15.06
N THR A 168 -20.25 -28.37 -16.12
CA THR A 168 -19.00 -29.15 -16.26
C THR A 168 -17.87 -28.23 -16.75
N GLY A 169 -16.61 -28.71 -16.70
CA GLY A 169 -15.46 -27.93 -17.17
C GLY A 169 -15.21 -26.63 -16.39
N TYR A 170 -15.74 -26.50 -15.17
CA TYR A 170 -15.64 -25.28 -14.39
C TYR A 170 -14.19 -24.96 -14.02
N ARG A 171 -13.79 -23.70 -14.26
CA ARG A 171 -12.54 -23.11 -13.76
C ARG A 171 -12.75 -21.63 -13.52
N ARG A 172 -12.17 -21.08 -12.45
CA ARG A 172 -11.96 -19.64 -12.28
C ARG A 172 -10.49 -19.32 -12.01
N GLY A 173 -10.03 -18.14 -12.37
CA GLY A 173 -8.70 -17.68 -11.99
C GLY A 173 -8.42 -16.22 -12.35
N LEU A 174 -7.46 -15.64 -11.64
CA LEU A 174 -6.94 -14.29 -11.85
C LEU A 174 -5.56 -14.40 -12.51
N ASP A 175 -5.45 -13.87 -13.72
CA ASP A 175 -4.18 -13.71 -14.43
C ASP A 175 -3.50 -12.42 -13.96
N LEU A 176 -2.33 -12.56 -13.32
CA LEU A 176 -1.57 -11.45 -12.73
C LEU A 176 -0.85 -10.60 -13.78
N SER A 177 -0.66 -11.09 -15.01
CA SER A 177 0.00 -10.36 -16.09
C SER A 177 -0.94 -9.40 -16.82
N SER A 178 -2.20 -9.80 -16.99
CA SER A 178 -3.27 -9.00 -17.61
C SER A 178 -4.13 -8.23 -16.61
N GLY A 179 -4.19 -8.69 -15.35
CA GLY A 179 -5.09 -8.17 -14.32
C GLY A 179 -6.56 -8.42 -14.66
N ILE A 180 -6.91 -9.66 -14.97
CA ILE A 180 -8.25 -10.09 -15.36
C ILE A 180 -8.64 -11.34 -14.56
N SER A 181 -9.78 -11.30 -13.87
CA SER A 181 -10.46 -12.51 -13.39
C SER A 181 -11.24 -13.14 -14.54
N ALA A 182 -11.09 -14.45 -14.75
CA ALA A 182 -11.82 -15.21 -15.76
C ALA A 182 -12.46 -16.45 -15.13
N THR A 183 -13.73 -16.69 -15.46
CA THR A 183 -14.48 -17.89 -15.09
C THR A 183 -15.04 -18.55 -16.35
N THR A 184 -14.83 -19.85 -16.52
CA THR A 184 -15.25 -20.64 -17.69
C THR A 184 -16.01 -21.89 -17.27
N TRP A 185 -17.06 -22.26 -18.00
CA TRP A 185 -17.85 -23.47 -17.74
C TRP A 185 -18.63 -23.93 -18.96
N THR A 186 -19.08 -25.19 -18.95
CA THR A 186 -19.91 -25.81 -20.00
C THR A 186 -21.25 -26.26 -19.43
N LYS A 187 -22.35 -25.87 -20.07
CA LYS A 187 -23.73 -26.25 -19.70
C LYS A 187 -24.47 -26.78 -20.93
N ASP A 188 -24.94 -28.02 -20.86
CA ASP A 188 -25.74 -28.70 -21.91
C ASP A 188 -25.13 -28.68 -23.33
N GLY A 189 -23.79 -28.58 -23.42
CA GLY A 189 -23.02 -28.52 -24.67
C GLY A 189 -22.65 -27.10 -25.12
N ALA A 190 -23.24 -26.06 -24.51
CA ALA A 190 -22.85 -24.67 -24.70
C ALA A 190 -21.68 -24.30 -23.77
N ASN A 191 -20.68 -23.58 -24.28
CA ASN A 191 -19.59 -23.05 -23.46
C ASN A 191 -19.84 -21.59 -23.11
N TYR A 192 -19.47 -21.23 -21.88
CA TYR A 192 -19.63 -19.90 -21.31
C TYR A 192 -18.28 -19.40 -20.78
N MET A 193 -18.05 -18.09 -20.94
CA MET A 193 -16.95 -17.38 -20.32
C MET A 193 -17.46 -16.08 -19.71
N ARG A 194 -17.04 -15.79 -18.48
CA ARG A 194 -17.16 -14.48 -17.83
C ARG A 194 -15.77 -13.94 -17.52
N THR A 195 -15.45 -12.74 -17.98
CA THR A 195 -14.24 -12.01 -17.55
C THR A 195 -14.62 -10.74 -16.78
N VAL A 196 -13.85 -10.42 -15.74
CA VAL A 196 -14.02 -9.23 -14.88
C VAL A 196 -12.68 -8.53 -14.75
N PHE A 197 -12.65 -7.22 -14.99
CA PHE A 197 -11.44 -6.40 -14.84
C PHE A 197 -11.78 -4.95 -14.49
N ALA A 198 -10.85 -4.28 -13.81
CA ALA A 198 -10.99 -2.87 -13.43
C ALA A 198 -10.04 -2.03 -14.29
N SER A 199 -10.60 -1.29 -15.25
CA SER A 199 -9.85 -0.57 -16.29
C SER A 199 -9.47 0.83 -15.83
N GLN A 200 -8.18 1.05 -15.51
CA GLN A 200 -7.68 2.39 -15.14
C GLN A 200 -7.83 3.44 -16.26
N PRO A 201 -7.53 3.14 -17.55
CA PRO A 201 -7.69 4.12 -18.64
C PRO A 201 -9.13 4.66 -18.86
N HIS A 202 -10.14 3.97 -18.32
CA HIS A 202 -11.56 4.30 -18.47
C HIS A 202 -12.25 4.61 -17.14
N ASP A 203 -11.56 4.40 -16.02
CA ASP A 203 -12.04 4.54 -14.65
C ASP A 203 -13.39 3.83 -14.34
N VAL A 204 -13.50 2.58 -14.79
CA VAL A 204 -14.68 1.70 -14.63
C VAL A 204 -14.27 0.23 -14.42
N ILE A 205 -15.13 -0.55 -13.78
CA ILE A 205 -15.05 -2.02 -13.77
C ILE A 205 -15.90 -2.56 -14.93
N VAL A 206 -15.41 -3.58 -15.63
CA VAL A 206 -16.05 -4.21 -16.79
C VAL A 206 -16.31 -5.67 -16.48
N VAL A 207 -17.49 -6.16 -16.87
CA VAL A 207 -17.82 -7.59 -16.94
C VAL A 207 -18.19 -7.94 -18.38
N GLU A 208 -17.55 -8.94 -18.95
CA GLU A 208 -17.91 -9.49 -20.26
C GLU A 208 -18.41 -10.92 -20.05
N LEU A 209 -19.63 -11.23 -20.49
CA LEU A 209 -20.24 -12.56 -20.41
C LEU A 209 -20.61 -13.03 -21.83
N VAL A 210 -20.06 -14.17 -22.25
CA VAL A 210 -20.18 -14.72 -23.61
C VAL A 210 -20.66 -16.17 -23.56
N CYS A 211 -21.52 -16.56 -24.50
CA CYS A 211 -21.89 -17.95 -24.78
C CYS A 211 -21.57 -18.29 -26.25
N ASP A 212 -21.11 -19.51 -26.54
CA ASP A 212 -20.87 -19.94 -27.92
C ASP A 212 -22.16 -20.32 -28.69
N GLN A 213 -23.29 -20.46 -28.00
CA GLN A 213 -24.59 -20.70 -28.61
C GLN A 213 -25.40 -19.40 -28.72
N PRO A 214 -25.99 -19.11 -29.91
CA PRO A 214 -26.77 -17.89 -30.09
C PRO A 214 -28.00 -17.89 -29.19
N ARG A 215 -28.24 -16.75 -28.55
CA ARG A 215 -29.32 -16.50 -27.57
C ARG A 215 -29.23 -17.37 -26.31
N GLY A 216 -28.02 -17.80 -25.95
CA GLY A 216 -27.74 -18.68 -24.81
C GLY A 216 -27.63 -17.99 -23.44
N ILE A 217 -27.82 -16.68 -23.34
CA ILE A 217 -27.76 -15.93 -22.06
C ILE A 217 -29.14 -15.35 -21.71
N ASP A 218 -29.69 -15.83 -20.60
CA ASP A 218 -30.69 -15.14 -19.78
C ASP A 218 -30.02 -14.72 -18.46
N LEU A 219 -30.24 -13.49 -17.99
CA LEU A 219 -29.49 -12.89 -16.87
C LEU A 219 -30.32 -11.84 -16.13
N THR A 220 -30.39 -11.93 -14.80
CA THR A 220 -30.97 -10.89 -13.92
C THR A 220 -29.87 -10.19 -13.14
N LEU A 221 -29.90 -8.85 -13.13
CA LEU A 221 -28.94 -7.97 -12.47
C LEU A 221 -29.61 -7.19 -11.33
N ALA A 222 -29.00 -7.23 -10.14
CA ALA A 222 -29.39 -6.41 -9.00
C ALA A 222 -28.16 -5.74 -8.38
N LEU A 223 -28.33 -4.53 -7.84
CA LEU A 223 -27.39 -3.94 -6.88
C LEU A 223 -28.00 -4.09 -5.48
N GLU A 224 -27.21 -4.62 -4.56
CA GLU A 224 -27.62 -4.88 -3.17
C GLU A 224 -26.63 -4.14 -2.23
N ARG A 225 -27.14 -3.38 -1.26
CA ARG A 225 -26.34 -2.72 -0.21
C ARG A 225 -27.20 -2.53 1.03
N GLN A 226 -26.59 -2.53 2.21
CA GLN A 226 -27.22 -2.08 3.45
C GLN A 226 -26.98 -0.57 3.67
N PRO A 227 -27.89 0.16 4.36
CA PRO A 227 -27.62 1.50 4.86
C PRO A 227 -26.43 1.48 5.83
N SER A 228 -25.63 2.55 5.86
CA SER A 228 -24.44 2.64 6.74
C SER A 228 -24.80 2.50 8.23
N SER A 229 -25.91 3.12 8.64
CA SER A 229 -26.53 2.99 9.96
C SER A 229 -28.03 3.28 9.88
N ASP A 230 -28.76 3.01 10.96
CA ASP A 230 -30.19 3.31 11.06
C ASP A 230 -30.49 4.78 10.71
N GLY A 231 -31.35 5.00 9.73
CA GLY A 231 -31.71 6.34 9.24
C GLY A 231 -30.80 6.93 8.15
N CYS A 232 -29.71 6.26 7.76
CA CYS A 232 -28.92 6.69 6.60
C CYS A 232 -29.75 6.57 5.31
N PRO A 233 -29.81 7.61 4.45
CA PRO A 233 -30.43 7.51 3.15
C PRO A 233 -29.75 6.46 2.26
N LEU A 234 -30.55 5.57 1.67
CA LEU A 234 -30.14 4.63 0.62
C LEU A 234 -31.31 4.46 -0.35
N VAL A 235 -31.03 4.49 -1.65
CA VAL A 235 -31.99 4.23 -2.73
C VAL A 235 -31.35 3.30 -3.75
N ILE A 236 -32.11 2.33 -4.24
CA ILE A 236 -31.74 1.43 -5.34
C ILE A 236 -32.80 1.58 -6.41
N ASP A 237 -32.41 1.85 -7.66
CA ASP A 237 -33.33 1.89 -8.80
C ASP A 237 -32.77 1.21 -10.06
N ALA A 238 -33.63 1.05 -11.05
CA ALA A 238 -33.27 0.57 -12.37
C ALA A 238 -34.04 1.35 -13.45
N GLY A 239 -33.57 1.27 -14.69
CA GLY A 239 -34.23 1.87 -15.84
C GLY A 239 -33.74 1.28 -17.16
N THR A 240 -34.57 1.32 -18.20
CA THR A 240 -34.22 0.84 -19.54
C THR A 240 -34.37 1.92 -20.60
N THR A 241 -33.45 1.88 -21.57
CA THR A 241 -33.50 2.63 -22.83
C THR A 241 -33.38 1.64 -24.00
N LYS A 242 -33.41 2.10 -25.25
CA LYS A 242 -33.52 1.20 -26.42
C LYS A 242 -32.31 0.26 -26.56
N GLY A 243 -32.46 -0.98 -26.08
CA GLY A 243 -31.45 -2.04 -26.14
C GLY A 243 -30.50 -2.10 -24.95
N SER A 244 -30.65 -1.26 -23.94
CA SER A 244 -29.71 -1.13 -22.82
C SER A 244 -30.42 -0.80 -21.50
N GLY A 245 -29.87 -1.26 -20.39
CA GLY A 245 -30.38 -0.95 -19.05
C GLY A 245 -29.35 -0.27 -18.15
N ILE A 246 -29.81 0.29 -17.04
CA ILE A 246 -28.98 0.71 -15.91
C ILE A 246 -29.62 0.25 -14.58
N VAL A 247 -28.81 -0.21 -13.63
CA VAL A 247 -29.17 -0.36 -12.20
C VAL A 247 -28.27 0.58 -11.40
N ARG A 248 -28.80 1.21 -10.36
CA ARG A 248 -28.07 2.18 -9.55
C ARG A 248 -28.34 2.01 -8.07
N VAL A 249 -27.34 2.30 -7.23
CA VAL A 249 -27.50 2.47 -5.78
C VAL A 249 -26.81 3.77 -5.35
N TRP A 250 -27.48 4.60 -4.57
CA TRP A 250 -26.91 5.82 -4.03
C TRP A 250 -27.39 6.09 -2.61
N GLY A 251 -26.59 6.82 -1.83
CA GLY A 251 -26.88 7.05 -0.42
C GLY A 251 -25.84 7.90 0.29
N ARG A 252 -25.79 7.75 1.62
CA ARG A 252 -24.81 8.40 2.50
C ARG A 252 -24.14 7.40 3.44
N THR A 253 -22.89 7.65 3.81
CA THR A 253 -22.21 6.90 4.87
C THR A 253 -22.56 7.39 6.28
N GLU A 254 -23.27 8.53 6.42
CA GLU A 254 -23.73 9.08 7.69
C GLU A 254 -25.16 9.67 7.60
N VAL A 255 -25.82 9.78 8.75
CA VAL A 255 -27.14 10.44 8.89
C VAL A 255 -27.00 11.97 8.90
N ASP A 256 -25.92 12.48 9.50
CA ASP A 256 -25.61 13.92 9.52
C ASP A 256 -25.14 14.36 8.12
N PRO A 257 -25.81 15.33 7.47
CA PRO A 257 -25.45 15.74 6.11
C PRO A 257 -24.11 16.48 5.99
N THR A 258 -23.47 16.82 7.11
CA THR A 258 -22.11 17.38 7.20
C THR A 258 -21.03 16.34 7.51
N ALA A 259 -21.41 15.05 7.55
CA ALA A 259 -20.50 13.94 7.74
C ALA A 259 -20.68 12.86 6.67
N GLY A 260 -19.71 11.96 6.67
CA GLY A 260 -19.54 10.92 5.69
C GLY A 260 -19.24 11.49 4.31
N VAL A 261 -19.56 10.68 3.33
CA VAL A 261 -19.66 11.05 1.93
C VAL A 261 -21.08 10.72 1.44
N THR A 262 -21.53 11.42 0.40
CA THR A 262 -22.55 10.84 -0.50
C THR A 262 -21.87 9.92 -1.50
N PHE A 263 -22.55 8.87 -1.96
CA PHE A 263 -22.00 7.92 -2.92
C PHE A 263 -23.03 7.49 -3.96
N GLU A 264 -22.59 7.12 -5.16
CA GLU A 264 -23.39 6.42 -6.17
C GLU A 264 -22.53 5.35 -6.87
N ALA A 265 -23.10 4.14 -6.98
CA ALA A 265 -22.66 3.12 -7.94
C ALA A 265 -23.73 2.92 -9.02
N SER A 266 -23.31 2.83 -10.28
CA SER A 266 -24.16 2.70 -11.46
C SER A 266 -23.62 1.62 -12.40
N VAL A 267 -24.45 0.63 -12.73
CA VAL A 267 -24.14 -0.51 -13.61
C VAL A 267 -24.94 -0.38 -14.90
N MET A 268 -24.27 -0.08 -16.02
CA MET A 268 -24.87 -0.07 -17.36
C MET A 268 -24.77 -1.46 -17.98
N ALA A 269 -25.88 -1.96 -18.51
CA ALA A 269 -25.97 -3.29 -19.14
C ALA A 269 -26.23 -3.18 -20.65
N LEU A 270 -25.37 -3.82 -21.43
CA LEU A 270 -25.28 -3.76 -22.89
C LEU A 270 -25.30 -5.18 -23.49
N PRO A 271 -26.48 -5.79 -23.68
CA PRO A 271 -26.59 -7.08 -24.35
C PRO A 271 -26.32 -6.96 -25.86
N HIS A 272 -25.60 -7.94 -26.41
CA HIS A 272 -25.58 -8.21 -27.84
C HIS A 272 -26.66 -9.25 -28.14
N GLY A 273 -27.59 -8.93 -29.05
CA GLY A 273 -28.81 -9.72 -29.24
C GLY A 273 -29.78 -9.60 -28.05
N GLY A 274 -30.82 -10.43 -28.06
CA GLY A 274 -31.80 -10.48 -26.96
C GLY A 274 -32.59 -9.19 -26.71
N THR A 275 -33.05 -9.02 -25.47
CA THR A 275 -33.75 -7.83 -24.97
C THR A 275 -33.39 -7.56 -23.51
N CYS A 276 -33.30 -6.28 -23.12
CA CYS A 276 -33.17 -5.86 -21.72
C CYS A 276 -34.49 -5.20 -21.27
N VAL A 277 -35.01 -5.62 -20.11
CA VAL A 277 -36.28 -5.19 -19.52
C VAL A 277 -36.07 -4.83 -18.04
N GLN A 278 -36.72 -3.78 -17.56
CA GLN A 278 -36.74 -3.45 -16.13
C GLN A 278 -37.74 -4.33 -15.38
N ASP A 279 -37.34 -4.87 -14.23
CA ASP A 279 -38.23 -5.56 -13.29
C ASP A 279 -38.01 -5.01 -11.88
N GLY A 280 -38.88 -4.09 -11.45
CA GLY A 280 -38.70 -3.32 -10.21
C GLY A 280 -37.40 -2.51 -10.19
N SER A 281 -36.53 -2.80 -9.21
CA SER A 281 -35.18 -2.26 -9.06
C SER A 281 -34.08 -3.16 -9.67
N THR A 282 -34.46 -4.10 -10.55
CA THR A 282 -33.55 -5.02 -11.25
C THR A 282 -33.66 -4.86 -12.76
N LEU A 283 -32.66 -5.38 -13.48
CA LEU A 283 -32.75 -5.60 -14.93
C LEU A 283 -32.84 -7.09 -15.23
N ARG A 284 -33.66 -7.45 -16.20
CA ARG A 284 -33.78 -8.80 -16.74
C ARG A 284 -33.40 -8.75 -18.22
N ILE A 285 -32.30 -9.42 -18.56
CA ILE A 285 -31.83 -9.64 -19.92
C ILE A 285 -32.31 -11.02 -20.36
N GLU A 286 -32.93 -11.07 -21.52
CA GLU A 286 -33.45 -12.30 -22.10
C GLU A 286 -32.78 -12.57 -23.46
N ARG A 287 -32.35 -13.81 -23.68
CA ARG A 287 -31.97 -14.36 -24.99
C ARG A 287 -30.84 -13.62 -25.71
N ALA A 288 -29.85 -13.15 -24.97
CA ALA A 288 -28.67 -12.49 -25.50
C ALA A 288 -27.61 -13.51 -25.99
N ASP A 289 -26.76 -13.07 -26.92
CA ASP A 289 -25.60 -13.79 -27.44
C ASP A 289 -24.35 -13.51 -26.58
N SER A 290 -24.17 -12.23 -26.18
CA SER A 290 -23.23 -11.80 -25.14
C SER A 290 -23.82 -10.65 -24.31
N VAL A 291 -23.24 -10.37 -23.14
CA VAL A 291 -23.61 -9.23 -22.29
C VAL A 291 -22.35 -8.54 -21.79
N TYR A 292 -22.25 -7.23 -22.04
CA TYR A 292 -21.26 -6.37 -21.42
C TYR A 292 -21.90 -5.56 -20.29
N LEU A 293 -21.28 -5.56 -19.12
CA LEU A 293 -21.61 -4.65 -18.02
C LEU A 293 -20.46 -3.67 -17.84
N VAL A 294 -20.80 -2.40 -17.70
CA VAL A 294 -19.86 -1.34 -17.32
C VAL A 294 -20.32 -0.77 -15.99
N ILE A 295 -19.40 -0.64 -15.03
CA ILE A 295 -19.69 -0.29 -13.64
C ILE A 295 -18.87 0.94 -13.29
N ALA A 296 -19.55 2.02 -12.92
CA ALA A 296 -18.94 3.24 -12.38
C ALA A 296 -19.35 3.43 -10.92
N GLY A 297 -18.43 3.94 -10.11
CA GLY A 297 -18.70 4.35 -8.73
C GLY A 297 -17.95 5.65 -8.41
N ARG A 298 -18.58 6.50 -7.59
CA ARG A 298 -18.01 7.75 -7.04
C ARG A 298 -18.57 8.08 -5.67
N THR A 299 -17.81 8.91 -4.94
CA THR A 299 -18.29 9.69 -3.80
C THR A 299 -18.10 11.20 -4.05
N ASP A 300 -18.55 12.05 -3.12
CA ASP A 300 -18.30 13.49 -3.12
C ASP A 300 -17.00 13.91 -2.39
N TYR A 301 -16.15 12.94 -1.99
CA TYR A 301 -14.91 13.17 -1.22
C TYR A 301 -13.97 14.21 -1.86
N TRP A 302 -13.84 14.21 -3.18
CA TRP A 302 -12.97 15.11 -3.96
C TRP A 302 -13.67 16.41 -4.40
N GLY A 303 -14.96 16.58 -4.09
CA GLY A 303 -15.74 17.78 -4.38
C GLY A 303 -16.58 17.71 -5.67
N GLU A 304 -16.89 16.51 -6.15
CA GLU A 304 -17.74 16.26 -7.31
C GLU A 304 -19.10 17.00 -7.21
N PRO A 305 -19.49 17.83 -8.20
CA PRO A 305 -20.74 18.58 -8.14
C PRO A 305 -22.00 17.74 -8.46
N SER A 306 -21.82 16.54 -9.06
CA SER A 306 -22.88 15.60 -9.38
C SER A 306 -22.29 14.21 -9.65
N LEU A 307 -22.60 13.24 -8.78
CA LEU A 307 -22.10 11.86 -8.91
C LEU A 307 -22.74 11.15 -10.10
N SER A 308 -24.06 11.35 -10.29
CA SER A 308 -24.84 10.75 -11.37
C SER A 308 -24.35 11.20 -12.76
N ASP A 309 -24.04 12.49 -12.94
CA ASP A 309 -23.51 12.99 -14.20
C ASP A 309 -22.08 12.48 -14.48
N ARG A 310 -21.26 12.31 -13.43
CA ARG A 310 -19.91 11.73 -13.56
C ARG A 310 -19.98 10.25 -13.95
N ASN A 311 -20.75 9.45 -13.22
CA ASN A 311 -20.97 8.04 -13.53
C ASN A 311 -21.57 7.88 -14.95
N ALA A 312 -22.60 8.66 -15.30
CA ALA A 312 -23.19 8.61 -16.64
C ALA A 312 -22.18 8.98 -17.76
N LYS A 313 -21.29 9.96 -17.52
CA LYS A 313 -20.21 10.30 -18.45
C LYS A 313 -19.23 9.14 -18.63
N ASP A 314 -18.74 8.54 -17.55
CA ASP A 314 -17.72 7.50 -17.63
C ASP A 314 -18.29 6.22 -18.27
N LEU A 315 -19.49 5.80 -17.84
CA LEU A 315 -20.24 4.69 -18.45
C LEU A 315 -20.48 4.91 -19.95
N THR A 316 -20.94 6.10 -20.37
CA THR A 316 -21.18 6.39 -21.80
C THR A 316 -19.92 6.67 -22.60
N THR A 317 -18.77 6.88 -21.95
CA THR A 317 -17.46 6.97 -22.62
C THR A 317 -16.93 5.56 -22.90
N ALA A 318 -16.88 4.70 -21.88
CA ALA A 318 -16.48 3.30 -22.02
C ALA A 318 -17.40 2.52 -22.98
N ALA A 319 -18.72 2.68 -22.87
CA ALA A 319 -19.72 2.09 -23.79
C ALA A 319 -19.65 2.62 -25.24
N ARG A 320 -18.72 3.52 -25.56
CA ARG A 320 -18.49 4.09 -26.89
C ARG A 320 -17.02 4.03 -27.33
N SER A 321 -16.11 3.39 -26.59
CA SER A 321 -14.72 3.28 -27.06
C SER A 321 -14.67 2.59 -28.42
N GLN A 322 -13.71 3.01 -29.24
CA GLN A 322 -13.50 2.48 -30.60
C GLN A 322 -12.46 1.34 -30.59
N GLU A 323 -11.71 1.20 -29.50
CA GLU A 323 -10.87 0.05 -29.21
C GLU A 323 -11.52 -0.79 -28.08
N PRO A 324 -11.25 -2.11 -28.00
CA PRO A 324 -11.79 -2.92 -26.91
C PRO A 324 -11.23 -2.47 -25.55
N LEU A 325 -12.12 -2.26 -24.57
CA LEU A 325 -11.74 -1.85 -23.20
C LEU A 325 -10.71 -2.79 -22.58
N ARG A 326 -10.85 -4.09 -22.86
CA ARG A 326 -9.93 -5.17 -22.47
C ARG A 326 -8.52 -4.97 -23.05
N ASP A 327 -8.40 -4.53 -24.30
CA ASP A 327 -7.09 -4.33 -24.94
C ASP A 327 -6.39 -3.09 -24.39
N GLU A 328 -7.13 -2.00 -24.14
CA GLU A 328 -6.59 -0.79 -23.48
C GLU A 328 -6.15 -1.10 -22.04
N HIS A 329 -6.96 -1.87 -21.29
CA HIS A 329 -6.63 -2.36 -19.95
C HIS A 329 -5.37 -3.22 -19.95
N ILE A 330 -5.30 -4.28 -20.77
CA ILE A 330 -4.13 -5.16 -20.87
C ILE A 330 -2.88 -4.37 -21.25
N ARG A 331 -2.96 -3.45 -22.22
CA ARG A 331 -1.85 -2.57 -22.61
C ARG A 331 -1.41 -1.63 -21.50
N TRP A 332 -2.30 -1.24 -20.58
CA TRP A 332 -1.94 -0.45 -19.39
C TRP A 332 -1.29 -1.32 -18.32
N PHE A 333 -1.94 -2.43 -17.96
CA PHE A 333 -1.59 -3.28 -16.83
C PHE A 333 -0.27 -4.06 -17.04
N SER A 334 -0.13 -4.71 -18.19
CA SER A 334 1.05 -5.52 -18.53
C SER A 334 2.34 -4.69 -18.63
N ARG A 335 2.27 -3.39 -18.93
CA ARG A 335 3.42 -2.47 -18.90
C ARG A 335 3.96 -2.21 -17.48
N GLN A 336 3.15 -2.41 -16.45
CA GLN A 336 3.58 -2.34 -15.05
C GLN A 336 4.03 -3.72 -14.56
N MET A 337 3.23 -4.75 -14.80
CA MET A 337 3.55 -6.11 -14.34
C MET A 337 4.77 -6.72 -15.05
N GLY A 338 4.92 -6.53 -16.36
CA GLY A 338 6.06 -7.02 -17.14
C GLY A 338 7.43 -6.38 -16.81
N ARG A 339 7.49 -5.44 -15.84
CA ARG A 339 8.75 -4.83 -15.39
C ARG A 339 9.63 -5.76 -14.57
N VAL A 340 9.04 -6.74 -13.86
CA VAL A 340 9.77 -7.63 -12.95
C VAL A 340 9.42 -9.09 -13.21
N SER A 341 10.45 -9.94 -13.28
CA SER A 341 10.31 -11.39 -13.22
C SER A 341 11.16 -11.96 -12.08
N ILE A 342 10.68 -13.01 -11.42
CA ILE A 342 11.35 -13.72 -10.34
C ILE A 342 11.15 -15.23 -10.59
N ASP A 343 12.24 -15.99 -10.58
CA ASP A 343 12.30 -17.44 -10.68
C ASP A 343 13.15 -17.97 -9.52
N LEU A 344 12.57 -18.83 -8.69
CA LEU A 344 13.22 -19.40 -7.50
C LEU A 344 13.45 -20.92 -7.66
N GLY A 345 13.38 -21.42 -8.89
CA GLY A 345 13.37 -22.85 -9.22
C GLY A 345 11.96 -23.38 -9.46
N GLN A 346 11.88 -24.51 -10.16
CA GLN A 346 10.61 -25.13 -10.56
C GLN A 346 9.98 -25.93 -9.40
N SER A 347 8.68 -25.79 -9.23
CA SER A 347 7.89 -26.62 -8.33
C SER A 347 7.62 -28.01 -8.93
N ASP A 348 7.31 -29.00 -8.09
CA ASP A 348 7.08 -30.36 -8.58
C ASP A 348 5.86 -30.46 -9.53
N ALA A 349 5.87 -31.48 -10.40
CA ALA A 349 4.84 -31.63 -11.44
C ALA A 349 3.42 -31.87 -10.87
N GLU A 350 3.29 -32.31 -9.62
CA GLU A 350 2.01 -32.42 -8.91
C GLU A 350 1.52 -31.03 -8.46
N ALA A 351 2.39 -30.16 -7.94
CA ALA A 351 2.06 -28.78 -7.57
C ALA A 351 1.57 -27.98 -8.78
N ARG A 352 2.27 -28.11 -9.91
CA ARG A 352 1.97 -27.38 -11.15
C ARG A 352 0.64 -27.82 -11.79
N ALA A 353 0.13 -29.00 -11.45
CA ALA A 353 -1.17 -29.51 -11.88
C ALA A 353 -2.34 -29.14 -10.94
N LEU A 354 -2.07 -28.54 -9.78
CA LEU A 354 -3.07 -28.27 -8.75
C LEU A 354 -3.56 -26.80 -8.75
N PRO A 355 -4.82 -26.55 -8.35
CA PRO A 355 -5.30 -25.20 -8.05
C PRO A 355 -4.63 -24.61 -6.80
N THR A 356 -4.67 -23.29 -6.67
CA THR A 356 -3.84 -22.53 -5.73
C THR A 356 -4.17 -22.84 -4.26
N ASP A 357 -5.43 -23.15 -3.93
CA ASP A 357 -5.84 -23.64 -2.61
C ASP A 357 -5.12 -24.94 -2.22
N ARG A 358 -5.00 -25.88 -3.16
CA ARG A 358 -4.35 -27.19 -2.94
C ARG A 358 -2.83 -27.08 -2.93
N ARG A 359 -2.25 -26.19 -3.73
CA ARG A 359 -0.81 -25.85 -3.64
C ARG A 359 -0.47 -25.28 -2.25
N ARG A 360 -1.28 -24.34 -1.75
CA ARG A 360 -1.16 -23.80 -0.39
C ARG A 360 -1.32 -24.88 0.68
N ALA A 361 -2.30 -25.78 0.54
CA ALA A 361 -2.49 -26.91 1.47
C ALA A 361 -1.34 -27.92 1.48
N ARG A 362 -0.64 -28.13 0.36
CA ARG A 362 0.64 -28.89 0.31
C ARG A 362 1.75 -28.15 1.05
N MET A 363 1.85 -26.82 0.90
CA MET A 363 2.79 -26.03 1.71
C MET A 363 2.50 -26.15 3.21
N GLU A 364 1.24 -26.03 3.65
CA GLU A 364 0.81 -26.27 5.05
C GLU A 364 1.23 -27.66 5.55
N SER A 365 1.10 -28.67 4.68
CA SER A 365 1.53 -30.05 4.94
C SER A 365 3.05 -30.27 4.89
N GLY A 366 3.84 -29.19 4.80
CA GLY A 366 5.30 -29.22 4.86
C GLY A 366 6.04 -29.34 3.52
N GLN A 367 5.32 -29.43 2.38
CA GLN A 367 5.96 -29.39 1.06
C GLN A 367 6.55 -28.00 0.77
N SER A 368 7.34 -27.90 -0.30
CA SER A 368 7.89 -26.65 -0.83
C SER A 368 7.28 -26.35 -2.21
N ASP A 369 7.02 -25.08 -2.48
CA ASP A 369 6.47 -24.61 -3.76
C ASP A 369 7.13 -23.26 -4.13
N PRO A 370 8.36 -23.26 -4.68
CA PRO A 370 9.09 -22.04 -5.02
C PRO A 370 8.36 -21.14 -6.03
N GLU A 371 7.64 -21.71 -6.99
CA GLU A 371 6.80 -20.95 -7.91
C GLU A 371 5.65 -20.23 -7.19
N LEU A 372 5.03 -20.84 -6.17
CA LEU A 372 3.97 -20.19 -5.40
C LEU A 372 4.51 -19.02 -4.55
N ILE A 373 5.74 -19.14 -4.05
CA ILE A 373 6.44 -18.03 -3.37
C ILE A 373 6.74 -16.89 -4.36
N ALA A 374 7.22 -17.20 -5.57
CA ALA A 374 7.44 -16.20 -6.62
C ALA A 374 6.12 -15.54 -7.06
N MET A 375 5.03 -16.32 -7.18
CA MET A 375 3.69 -15.82 -7.48
C MET A 375 3.13 -14.94 -6.37
N HIS A 376 3.41 -15.22 -5.09
CA HIS A 376 3.04 -14.32 -3.99
C HIS A 376 3.68 -12.92 -4.12
N ALA A 377 4.95 -12.86 -4.52
CA ALA A 377 5.61 -11.56 -4.76
C ALA A 377 5.05 -10.82 -5.99
N GLN A 378 4.67 -11.54 -7.06
CA GLN A 378 3.94 -10.94 -8.18
C GLN A 378 2.53 -10.52 -7.79
N PHE A 379 1.86 -11.25 -6.89
CA PHE A 379 0.54 -10.89 -6.37
C PHE A 379 0.60 -9.61 -5.53
N ALA A 380 1.64 -9.41 -4.71
CA ALA A 380 1.85 -8.15 -4.01
C ALA A 380 2.05 -6.96 -4.98
N ARG A 381 2.76 -7.15 -6.11
CA ARG A 381 2.88 -6.11 -7.15
C ARG A 381 1.53 -5.82 -7.82
N TYR A 382 0.81 -6.88 -8.19
CA TYR A 382 -0.55 -6.80 -8.73
C TYR A 382 -1.47 -6.01 -7.80
N LEU A 383 -1.48 -6.35 -6.51
CA LEU A 383 -2.33 -5.68 -5.51
C LEU A 383 -2.02 -4.19 -5.42
N LEU A 384 -0.74 -3.79 -5.31
CA LEU A 384 -0.37 -2.38 -5.18
C LEU A 384 -0.73 -1.58 -6.43
N ILE A 385 -0.49 -2.13 -7.62
CA ILE A 385 -0.93 -1.53 -8.90
C ILE A 385 -2.46 -1.38 -8.92
N SER A 386 -3.19 -2.37 -8.40
CA SER A 386 -4.65 -2.39 -8.40
C SER A 386 -5.33 -1.57 -7.29
N CYS A 387 -4.64 -1.14 -6.22
CA CYS A 387 -5.22 -0.33 -5.13
C CYS A 387 -4.45 0.95 -4.76
N SER A 388 -3.53 1.42 -5.62
CA SER A 388 -2.95 2.76 -5.47
C SER A 388 -2.40 3.28 -6.80
N GLN A 389 -3.06 4.27 -7.41
CA GLN A 389 -2.56 4.98 -8.60
C GLN A 389 -2.63 6.51 -8.41
N PRO A 390 -1.81 7.31 -9.14
CA PRO A 390 -1.79 8.77 -9.00
C PRO A 390 -3.18 9.41 -9.17
N GLY A 391 -3.66 10.08 -8.12
CA GLY A 391 -4.99 10.67 -8.03
C GLY A 391 -5.93 10.01 -7.02
N ASP A 392 -5.60 8.80 -6.54
CA ASP A 392 -6.41 8.02 -5.59
C ASP A 392 -5.97 8.26 -4.13
N LEU A 393 -6.68 7.64 -3.18
CA LEU A 393 -6.18 7.43 -1.82
C LEU A 393 -5.11 6.31 -1.75
N PRO A 394 -4.23 6.31 -0.72
CA PRO A 394 -3.26 5.24 -0.54
C PRO A 394 -3.91 3.92 -0.14
N ALA A 395 -3.22 2.81 -0.44
CA ALA A 395 -3.61 1.48 0.00
C ALA A 395 -3.75 1.42 1.54
N ASN A 396 -4.97 1.20 2.01
CA ASN A 396 -5.31 1.10 3.43
C ASN A 396 -4.98 -0.28 4.03
N LEU A 397 -5.39 -0.57 5.27
CA LEU A 397 -5.18 -1.88 5.91
C LEU A 397 -5.66 -3.09 5.09
N GLN A 398 -6.63 -2.91 4.19
CA GLN A 398 -7.18 -3.92 3.28
C GLN A 398 -6.97 -3.56 1.79
N GLY A 399 -6.03 -2.64 1.52
CA GLY A 399 -5.80 -2.02 0.21
C GLY A 399 -6.94 -1.07 -0.14
N MET A 400 -8.01 -1.64 -0.69
CA MET A 400 -9.35 -1.05 -0.72
C MET A 400 -10.48 -2.10 -0.70
N TRP A 401 -10.15 -3.39 -0.61
CA TRP A 401 -11.13 -4.48 -0.75
C TRP A 401 -11.71 -4.81 0.62
N ASN A 402 -13.00 -4.49 0.83
CA ASN A 402 -13.65 -4.51 2.13
C ASN A 402 -15.17 -4.72 1.97
N GLU A 403 -15.71 -5.86 2.41
CA GLU A 403 -17.16 -6.12 2.36
C GLU A 403 -17.98 -5.52 3.52
N HIS A 404 -17.33 -4.89 4.50
CA HIS A 404 -17.97 -4.43 5.72
C HIS A 404 -18.45 -2.98 5.63
N LEU A 405 -19.45 -2.61 6.44
CA LEU A 405 -19.77 -1.20 6.77
C LEU A 405 -18.98 -0.68 7.98
N LYS A 406 -18.42 -1.61 8.77
CA LYS A 406 -17.56 -1.38 9.94
C LYS A 406 -16.47 -2.44 9.92
N ALA A 407 -15.36 -2.12 9.27
CA ALA A 407 -14.28 -3.08 9.03
C ALA A 407 -13.43 -3.33 10.30
N PRO A 408 -12.70 -4.45 10.38
CA PRO A 408 -11.65 -4.67 11.37
C PRO A 408 -10.68 -3.48 11.39
N TRP A 409 -10.48 -2.86 12.56
CA TRP A 409 -9.69 -1.62 12.71
C TRP A 409 -10.10 -0.50 11.72
N GLY A 410 -11.38 -0.46 11.30
CA GLY A 410 -11.90 0.49 10.31
C GLY A 410 -11.40 0.29 8.88
N ALA A 411 -10.55 -0.71 8.61
CA ALA A 411 -9.65 -0.75 7.46
C ALA A 411 -8.88 0.60 7.30
N ASP A 412 -8.41 1.14 8.42
CA ASP A 412 -7.83 2.49 8.51
C ASP A 412 -6.38 2.60 7.99
N TYR A 413 -5.78 3.78 8.18
CA TYR A 413 -4.36 4.04 7.92
C TYR A 413 -3.57 3.86 9.22
N HIS A 414 -3.25 2.61 9.53
CA HIS A 414 -2.43 2.23 10.68
C HIS A 414 -0.95 2.58 10.41
N THR A 415 -0.39 3.54 11.15
CA THR A 415 0.93 4.13 10.91
C THR A 415 2.03 3.65 11.87
N ASN A 416 1.76 2.68 12.75
CA ASN A 416 2.78 2.09 13.63
C ASN A 416 3.51 0.86 13.04
N ILE A 417 3.09 0.39 11.86
CA ILE A 417 3.84 -0.55 10.98
C ILE A 417 3.17 -0.67 9.60
N ASN A 418 1.85 -0.76 9.56
CA ASN A 418 1.10 -1.37 8.45
C ASN A 418 1.13 -0.51 7.16
N LEU A 419 0.76 0.78 7.24
CA LEU A 419 0.78 1.69 6.10
C LEU A 419 2.19 1.84 5.53
N GLN A 420 3.24 1.78 6.35
CA GLN A 420 4.61 1.78 5.84
C GLN A 420 4.95 0.47 5.14
N MET A 421 4.55 -0.67 5.73
CA MET A 421 4.73 -2.01 5.14
C MET A 421 4.09 -2.13 3.75
N ASN A 422 2.91 -1.52 3.55
CA ASN A 422 2.23 -1.47 2.25
C ASN A 422 3.12 -0.91 1.12
N TYR A 423 4.08 -0.04 1.44
CA TYR A 423 4.94 0.64 0.45
C TYR A 423 6.41 0.21 0.50
N TRP A 424 6.82 -0.74 1.36
CA TRP A 424 8.19 -1.25 1.36
C TRP A 424 8.58 -1.89 0.02
N ALA A 425 7.65 -2.62 -0.61
CA ALA A 425 7.87 -3.29 -1.89
C ALA A 425 7.85 -2.32 -3.09
N CYS A 426 7.20 -1.15 -2.97
CA CYS A 426 6.85 -0.25 -4.08
C CYS A 426 8.05 0.12 -4.97
N GLU A 427 9.14 0.58 -4.35
CA GLU A 427 10.31 1.01 -5.10
C GLU A 427 11.09 -0.18 -5.69
N VAL A 428 11.44 -1.15 -4.85
CA VAL A 428 12.32 -2.29 -5.22
C VAL A 428 11.65 -3.23 -6.23
N LEU A 429 10.33 -3.45 -6.13
CA LEU A 429 9.53 -4.22 -7.09
C LEU A 429 9.00 -3.38 -8.27
N ASN A 430 9.54 -2.17 -8.46
CA ASN A 430 9.43 -1.39 -9.69
C ASN A 430 7.98 -0.96 -10.05
N THR A 431 7.25 -0.47 -9.05
CA THR A 431 5.93 0.18 -9.18
C THR A 431 5.91 1.61 -8.60
N PRO A 432 6.93 2.46 -8.84
CA PRO A 432 7.10 3.75 -8.14
C PRO A 432 5.94 4.73 -8.33
N GLU A 433 5.16 4.61 -9.41
CA GLU A 433 3.96 5.42 -9.64
C GLU A 433 2.91 5.25 -8.53
N CYS A 434 2.87 4.09 -7.88
CA CYS A 434 1.95 3.81 -6.79
C CYS A 434 2.26 4.62 -5.51
N PHE A 435 3.44 5.26 -5.40
CA PHE A 435 3.79 6.08 -4.23
C PHE A 435 3.03 7.42 -4.15
N ASP A 436 2.51 7.94 -5.26
CA ASP A 436 1.91 9.29 -5.30
C ASP A 436 0.71 9.49 -4.34
N PRO A 437 -0.26 8.56 -4.22
CA PRO A 437 -1.30 8.62 -3.20
C PRO A 437 -0.79 8.74 -1.76
N LEU A 438 0.27 8.01 -1.41
CA LEU A 438 0.87 8.13 -0.08
C LEU A 438 1.51 9.51 0.12
N MET A 439 2.10 10.09 -0.93
CA MET A 439 2.65 11.43 -0.91
C MET A 439 1.56 12.50 -0.72
N VAL A 440 0.45 12.42 -1.46
CA VAL A 440 -0.74 13.30 -1.29
C VAL A 440 -1.30 13.19 0.14
N PHE A 441 -1.44 11.96 0.64
CA PHE A 441 -1.93 11.69 1.98
C PHE A 441 -1.02 12.28 3.07
N MET A 442 0.30 12.15 2.95
CA MET A 442 1.24 12.76 3.88
C MET A 442 1.19 14.30 3.86
N GLU A 443 0.95 14.93 2.71
CA GLU A 443 0.80 16.39 2.61
C GLU A 443 -0.43 16.88 3.40
N ALA A 444 -1.57 16.21 3.26
CA ALA A 444 -2.79 16.53 4.00
C ALA A 444 -2.69 16.18 5.50
N LEU A 445 -2.05 15.05 5.83
CA LEU A 445 -1.76 14.64 7.21
C LEU A 445 -0.83 15.63 7.92
N ALA A 446 0.17 16.19 7.24
CA ALA A 446 1.06 17.20 7.81
C ALA A 446 0.33 18.50 8.19
N VAL A 447 -0.69 18.90 7.43
CA VAL A 447 -1.53 20.07 7.76
C VAL A 447 -2.27 19.86 9.09
N ARG A 448 -2.89 18.70 9.31
CA ARG A 448 -3.54 18.37 10.59
C ARG A 448 -2.51 18.13 11.70
N GLY A 449 -1.40 17.46 11.39
CA GLY A 449 -0.30 17.19 12.31
C GLY A 449 0.43 18.43 12.83
N THR A 450 0.41 19.54 12.07
CA THR A 450 0.92 20.85 12.51
C THR A 450 0.06 21.43 13.63
N GLN A 451 -1.27 21.24 13.59
CA GLN A 451 -2.15 21.64 14.70
C GLN A 451 -1.84 20.81 15.95
N VAL A 452 -1.70 19.48 15.80
CA VAL A 452 -1.39 18.57 16.91
C VAL A 452 -0.03 18.90 17.55
N ALA A 453 1.03 19.09 16.75
CA ALA A 453 2.35 19.48 17.25
C ALA A 453 2.29 20.78 18.08
N ARG A 454 1.56 21.79 17.60
CA ARG A 454 1.38 23.07 18.30
C ARG A 454 0.62 22.94 19.62
N GLU A 455 -0.51 22.25 19.62
CA GLU A 455 -1.48 22.29 20.74
C GLU A 455 -1.19 21.23 21.81
N MET A 456 -0.93 19.99 21.38
CA MET A 456 -0.64 18.88 22.28
C MET A 456 0.79 18.94 22.82
N TYR A 457 1.76 19.37 22.00
CA TYR A 457 3.20 19.31 22.36
C TYR A 457 3.89 20.67 22.52
N GLY A 458 3.25 21.78 22.12
CA GLY A 458 3.88 23.11 22.15
C GLY A 458 5.03 23.28 21.14
N ALA A 459 5.13 22.37 20.17
CA ALA A 459 6.27 22.22 19.28
C ALA A 459 6.03 22.88 17.90
N GLY A 460 7.12 23.20 17.18
CA GLY A 460 7.07 23.47 15.75
C GLY A 460 6.84 22.19 14.92
N GLY A 461 6.84 22.34 13.59
CA GLY A 461 6.77 21.21 12.67
C GLY A 461 5.39 20.53 12.62
N TRP A 462 5.38 19.20 12.44
CA TRP A 462 4.17 18.37 12.48
C TRP A 462 4.45 16.98 13.04
N CYS A 463 3.43 16.33 13.59
CA CYS A 463 3.48 14.94 14.05
C CYS A 463 2.17 14.21 13.71
N ALA A 464 2.19 12.88 13.73
CA ALA A 464 0.99 12.04 13.65
C ALA A 464 1.19 10.78 14.50
N HIS A 465 0.09 10.26 15.04
CA HIS A 465 0.08 9.08 15.92
C HIS A 465 -0.33 7.81 15.15
N HIS A 466 -0.43 6.67 15.85
CA HIS A 466 -0.53 5.32 15.26
C HIS A 466 -1.65 5.04 14.26
N THR A 467 -2.67 5.89 14.15
CA THR A 467 -3.87 5.68 13.31
C THR A 467 -4.27 6.97 12.62
N SER A 468 -4.70 6.86 11.37
CA SER A 468 -5.33 7.92 10.60
C SER A 468 -6.41 7.35 9.68
N ASP A 469 -7.19 8.21 9.03
CA ASP A 469 -8.29 7.86 8.13
C ASP A 469 -8.33 8.84 6.94
N ALA A 470 -9.28 8.71 6.03
CA ALA A 470 -9.40 9.61 4.87
C ALA A 470 -9.63 11.10 5.24
N TRP A 471 -9.87 11.42 6.52
CA TRP A 471 -9.97 12.80 7.01
C TRP A 471 -8.67 13.31 7.63
N HIS A 472 -7.62 12.48 7.62
CA HIS A 472 -6.26 12.77 8.05
C HIS A 472 -6.17 13.08 9.55
N ARG A 473 -6.91 12.31 10.38
CA ARG A 473 -6.76 12.32 11.85
C ARG A 473 -5.28 12.16 12.22
N ALA A 474 -4.77 13.03 13.10
CA ALA A 474 -3.37 13.03 13.54
C ALA A 474 -3.21 12.97 15.08
N THR A 475 -4.30 12.95 15.86
CA THR A 475 -4.30 12.93 17.33
C THR A 475 -4.01 11.54 17.91
N ALA A 476 -3.54 11.50 19.17
CA ALA A 476 -3.40 10.25 19.92
C ALA A 476 -4.79 9.71 20.33
N THR A 477 -5.08 8.45 20.04
CA THR A 477 -6.42 7.85 20.23
C THR A 477 -6.38 6.55 21.03
N GLY A 478 -7.45 6.27 21.77
CA GLY A 478 -7.62 5.02 22.53
C GLY A 478 -6.72 4.93 23.77
N HIS A 479 -5.79 3.98 23.77
CA HIS A 479 -4.97 3.65 24.93
C HIS A 479 -3.50 3.99 24.75
N THR A 480 -2.83 4.33 25.84
CA THR A 480 -1.43 4.80 25.88
C THR A 480 -0.44 3.83 25.20
N VAL A 481 -0.57 2.52 25.42
CA VAL A 481 0.28 1.47 24.84
C VAL A 481 0.39 1.47 23.30
N TRP A 482 -0.67 1.86 22.58
CA TRP A 482 -0.67 1.92 21.12
C TRP A 482 -0.78 3.35 20.58
N GLY A 483 -1.58 4.21 21.23
CA GLY A 483 -1.95 5.52 20.72
C GLY A 483 -1.03 6.67 21.10
N LEU A 484 -0.34 6.61 22.24
CA LEU A 484 0.62 7.66 22.64
C LEU A 484 1.99 7.39 22.04
N TRP A 485 2.06 7.49 20.71
CA TRP A 485 3.25 7.23 19.92
C TRP A 485 3.30 8.25 18.76
N PRO A 486 3.96 9.41 18.93
CA PRO A 486 3.90 10.53 17.96
C PRO A 486 4.86 10.36 16.76
N HIS A 487 5.06 9.13 16.29
CA HIS A 487 6.11 8.79 15.33
C HIS A 487 5.62 8.39 13.93
N GLY A 488 4.29 8.29 13.71
CA GLY A 488 3.72 7.91 12.42
C GLY A 488 4.20 8.83 11.29
N GLY A 489 4.14 10.14 11.50
CA GLY A 489 4.65 11.12 10.54
C GLY A 489 6.15 11.01 10.26
N GLY A 490 6.97 10.83 11.31
CA GLY A 490 8.44 10.73 11.18
C GLY A 490 8.93 9.47 10.49
N TRP A 491 8.19 8.36 10.61
CA TRP A 491 8.43 7.15 9.82
C TRP A 491 7.90 7.32 8.39
N LEU A 492 6.67 7.82 8.19
CA LEU A 492 6.08 7.97 6.86
C LEU A 492 6.96 8.80 5.90
N VAL A 493 7.56 9.91 6.37
CA VAL A 493 8.44 10.76 5.55
C VAL A 493 9.70 10.04 5.04
N ARG A 494 10.10 8.91 5.64
CA ARG A 494 11.18 8.06 5.12
C ARG A 494 10.91 7.66 3.67
N GLN A 495 9.66 7.31 3.34
CA GLN A 495 9.27 6.88 2.00
C GLN A 495 9.45 8.00 0.96
N GLY A 496 9.27 9.27 1.35
CA GLY A 496 9.53 10.44 0.49
C GLY A 496 11.01 10.66 0.15
N PHE A 497 11.94 10.23 1.01
CA PHE A 497 13.37 10.19 0.67
C PHE A 497 13.73 8.93 -0.13
N GLU A 498 13.15 7.78 0.21
CA GLU A 498 13.38 6.50 -0.48
C GLU A 498 12.95 6.55 -1.95
N HIS A 499 11.80 7.16 -2.27
CA HIS A 499 11.36 7.39 -3.64
C HIS A 499 12.39 8.18 -4.47
N TYR A 500 13.03 9.18 -3.88
CA TYR A 500 14.18 9.85 -4.51
C TYR A 500 15.40 8.91 -4.61
N ALA A 501 15.75 8.19 -3.55
CA ALA A 501 16.94 7.34 -3.54
C ALA A 501 16.88 6.26 -4.64
N TYR A 502 15.70 5.68 -4.91
CA TYR A 502 15.50 4.73 -6.02
C TYR A 502 15.14 5.38 -7.37
N GLY A 503 14.60 6.61 -7.41
CA GLY A 503 14.08 7.24 -8.63
C GLY A 503 14.94 8.36 -9.23
N GLY A 504 15.73 9.05 -8.42
CA GLY A 504 16.56 10.20 -8.82
C GLY A 504 15.80 11.51 -9.00
N ASP A 505 14.48 11.53 -8.84
CA ASP A 505 13.67 12.73 -9.12
C ASP A 505 13.83 13.81 -8.03
N ARG A 506 14.56 14.87 -8.40
CA ARG A 506 14.79 16.08 -7.58
C ARG A 506 13.56 17.00 -7.50
N ALA A 507 12.52 16.78 -8.30
CA ALA A 507 11.22 17.43 -8.14
C ALA A 507 10.38 16.72 -7.07
N ALA A 508 10.22 15.39 -7.14
CA ALA A 508 9.61 14.60 -6.09
C ALA A 508 10.29 14.81 -4.72
N LEU A 509 11.63 14.80 -4.64
CA LEU A 509 12.35 15.10 -3.40
C LEU A 509 12.04 16.50 -2.85
N ARG A 510 11.87 17.50 -3.73
CA ARG A 510 11.53 18.87 -3.34
C ARG A 510 10.08 19.00 -2.88
N ARG A 511 9.18 18.13 -3.35
CA ARG A 511 7.81 17.98 -2.82
C ARG A 511 7.84 17.30 -1.44
N ALA A 512 8.69 16.31 -1.22
CA ALA A 512 8.87 15.64 0.09
C ALA A 512 9.60 16.50 1.15
N TRP A 513 10.42 17.46 0.73
CA TRP A 513 11.27 18.28 1.61
C TRP A 513 10.53 19.00 2.75
N PRO A 514 9.40 19.70 2.55
CA PRO A 514 8.65 20.32 3.65
C PRO A 514 8.18 19.31 4.70
N LEU A 515 7.87 18.08 4.30
CA LEU A 515 7.40 17.02 5.19
C LEU A 515 8.55 16.51 6.07
N LEU A 516 9.68 16.12 5.46
CA LEU A 516 10.91 15.70 6.12
C LEU A 516 11.41 16.75 7.12
N ARG A 517 11.53 17.99 6.63
CA ARG A 517 11.95 19.15 7.43
C ARG A 517 10.96 19.44 8.57
N GLY A 518 9.65 19.30 8.33
CA GLY A 518 8.61 19.53 9.31
C GLY A 518 8.55 18.48 10.42
N ALA A 519 8.71 17.19 10.08
CA ALA A 519 8.78 16.11 11.07
C ALA A 519 10.07 16.23 11.92
N SER A 520 11.19 16.59 11.28
CA SER A 520 12.44 16.90 11.99
C SER A 520 12.34 18.12 12.90
N GLU A 521 11.59 19.16 12.50
CA GLU A 521 11.33 20.35 13.31
C GLU A 521 10.52 20.00 14.57
N PHE A 522 9.50 19.14 14.44
CA PHE A 522 8.78 18.58 15.59
C PHE A 522 9.74 17.84 16.55
N TYR A 523 10.56 16.91 16.04
CA TYR A 523 11.48 16.16 16.91
C TYR A 523 12.51 17.03 17.62
N LEU A 524 12.99 18.11 17.00
CA LEU A 524 13.93 19.04 17.63
C LEU A 524 13.36 19.82 18.82
N ASP A 525 12.05 20.04 18.83
CA ASP A 525 11.35 20.71 19.94
C ASP A 525 10.68 19.68 20.89
N TRP A 526 10.47 18.43 20.45
CA TRP A 526 9.90 17.34 21.25
C TRP A 526 10.91 16.61 22.13
N VAL A 527 12.15 16.34 21.66
CA VAL A 527 13.15 15.64 22.50
C VAL A 527 13.63 16.52 23.66
N VAL A 528 13.81 15.91 24.83
CA VAL A 528 14.23 16.61 26.07
C VAL A 528 15.60 16.12 26.51
N ARG A 529 16.33 16.92 27.30
CA ARG A 529 17.57 16.42 27.94
C ARG A 529 17.23 15.52 29.11
N ASP A 530 17.76 14.30 29.10
CA ASP A 530 17.83 13.43 30.26
C ASP A 530 18.65 14.10 31.37
N PRO A 531 18.10 14.31 32.58
CA PRO A 531 18.84 14.86 33.71
C PRO A 531 19.97 13.94 34.22
N VAL A 532 19.99 12.65 33.86
CA VAL A 532 21.01 11.69 34.30
C VAL A 532 22.22 11.65 33.35
N THR A 533 22.01 11.43 32.05
CA THR A 533 23.09 11.32 31.06
C THR A 533 23.39 12.61 30.29
N GLY A 534 22.50 13.62 30.36
CA GLY A 534 22.61 14.86 29.59
C GLY A 534 22.31 14.73 28.08
N LYS A 535 22.06 13.51 27.59
CA LYS A 535 21.65 13.19 26.21
C LYS A 535 20.23 13.67 25.94
N LEU A 536 19.89 13.86 24.67
CA LEU A 536 18.52 14.08 24.22
C LEU A 536 17.79 12.74 24.15
N ILE A 537 16.59 12.66 24.73
CA ILE A 537 15.70 11.49 24.71
C ILE A 537 14.29 11.89 24.26
N GLY A 538 13.59 10.95 23.63
CA GLY A 538 12.18 11.10 23.28
C GLY A 538 11.24 10.87 24.47
N GLY A 539 9.96 11.15 24.28
CA GLY A 539 8.87 10.76 25.18
C GLY A 539 7.98 11.93 25.65
N PRO A 540 6.81 11.66 26.27
CA PRO A 540 6.28 10.32 26.55
C PRO A 540 5.89 9.61 25.26
N SER A 541 6.21 8.32 25.19
CA SER A 541 5.94 7.45 24.04
C SER A 541 5.80 6.01 24.51
N SER A 542 5.06 5.17 23.80
CA SER A 542 5.09 3.71 23.99
C SER A 542 6.16 3.05 23.10
N SER A 543 6.36 1.74 23.27
CA SER A 543 6.91 0.89 22.21
C SER A 543 5.72 0.12 21.64
N PRO A 544 5.20 0.44 20.43
CA PRO A 544 4.02 -0.21 19.89
C PRO A 544 4.21 -1.74 19.84
N GLU A 545 3.34 -2.57 20.39
CA GLU A 545 2.26 -2.28 21.36
C GLU A 545 2.49 -3.11 22.62
N ASN A 546 3.74 -3.10 23.07
CA ASN A 546 4.27 -3.95 24.11
C ASN A 546 4.27 -3.21 25.46
N SER A 547 4.20 -3.97 26.55
CA SER A 547 4.28 -3.45 27.92
C SER A 547 5.42 -4.10 28.69
N PHE A 548 5.82 -3.45 29.78
CA PHE A 548 6.94 -3.82 30.63
C PHE A 548 6.54 -3.87 32.10
N ILE A 549 7.31 -4.62 32.88
CA ILE A 549 7.05 -4.85 34.31
C ILE A 549 7.96 -3.94 35.15
N LEU A 550 7.36 -3.21 36.08
CA LEU A 550 8.05 -2.33 37.02
C LEU A 550 8.56 -3.12 38.26
N PRO A 551 9.48 -2.56 39.08
CA PRO A 551 10.07 -3.27 40.22
C PRO A 551 9.09 -3.69 41.33
N ASP A 552 7.88 -3.13 41.34
CA ASP A 552 6.78 -3.49 42.23
C ASP A 552 5.85 -4.58 41.67
N GLY A 553 6.11 -5.06 40.45
CA GLY A 553 5.29 -6.03 39.72
C GLY A 553 4.11 -5.41 38.96
N SER A 554 3.94 -4.08 38.96
CA SER A 554 2.93 -3.43 38.14
C SER A 554 3.36 -3.33 36.67
N HIS A 555 2.39 -3.30 35.75
CA HIS A 555 2.64 -3.14 34.33
C HIS A 555 2.62 -1.66 33.95
N ALA A 556 3.46 -1.28 32.98
CA ALA A 556 3.43 0.01 32.31
C ALA A 556 3.78 -0.13 30.82
N ASP A 557 3.41 0.87 30.02
CA ASP A 557 3.56 0.82 28.55
C ASP A 557 4.17 2.07 27.92
N ILE A 558 4.19 3.21 28.62
CA ILE A 558 4.91 4.42 28.18
C ILE A 558 6.17 4.69 28.97
N GLY A 559 7.15 5.28 28.29
CA GLY A 559 8.46 5.64 28.84
C GLY A 559 9.01 6.93 28.26
N MET A 560 10.27 7.21 28.62
CA MET A 560 11.10 8.24 28.02
C MET A 560 12.32 7.56 27.41
N GLY A 561 12.64 7.87 26.16
CA GLY A 561 13.79 7.33 25.43
C GLY A 561 13.64 5.84 25.07
N ASN A 562 12.47 5.40 24.59
CA ASN A 562 12.33 4.04 24.07
C ASN A 562 13.21 3.86 22.82
N ALA A 563 13.62 2.64 22.50
CA ALA A 563 14.56 2.41 21.40
C ALA A 563 14.01 2.89 20.06
N MET A 564 12.76 2.51 19.73
CA MET A 564 12.08 2.96 18.51
C MET A 564 11.98 4.50 18.42
N ASP A 565 11.72 5.20 19.53
CA ASP A 565 11.67 6.67 19.54
C ASP A 565 13.00 7.26 19.04
N GLN A 566 14.12 6.70 19.51
CA GLN A 566 15.47 7.21 19.16
C GLN A 566 15.85 6.84 17.72
N GLU A 567 15.49 5.63 17.29
CA GLU A 567 15.78 5.16 15.94
C GLU A 567 14.98 5.93 14.88
N ILE A 568 13.69 6.20 15.10
CA ILE A 568 12.88 7.02 14.17
C ILE A 568 13.36 8.48 14.16
N VAL A 569 13.73 9.06 15.31
CA VAL A 569 14.30 10.42 15.37
C VAL A 569 15.63 10.48 14.60
N GLU A 570 16.56 9.54 14.84
CA GLU A 570 17.86 9.53 14.16
C GLU A 570 17.71 9.33 12.64
N ASP A 571 16.85 8.41 12.20
CA ASP A 571 16.59 8.15 10.78
C ASP A 571 15.87 9.33 10.09
N CYS A 572 14.82 9.90 10.69
CA CYS A 572 14.13 11.07 10.16
C CYS A 572 15.10 12.26 9.99
N TRP A 573 15.95 12.50 10.99
CA TRP A 573 17.00 13.51 10.95
C TRP A 573 18.05 13.23 9.87
N ARG A 574 18.51 11.98 9.71
CA ARG A 574 19.47 11.57 8.66
C ARG A 574 18.91 11.73 7.25
N ASN A 575 17.69 11.25 7.00
CA ASN A 575 17.00 11.40 5.71
C ASN A 575 16.77 12.88 5.38
N THR A 576 16.47 13.71 6.39
CA THR A 576 16.35 15.17 6.22
C THR A 576 17.68 15.83 5.88
N LEU A 577 18.80 15.43 6.50
CA LEU A 577 20.12 15.94 6.13
C LEU A 577 20.56 15.50 4.73
N ALA A 578 20.27 14.25 4.33
CA ALA A 578 20.54 13.76 2.98
C ALA A 578 19.69 14.49 1.92
N ALA A 579 18.41 14.73 2.19
CA ALA A 579 17.55 15.56 1.34
C ALA A 579 18.10 17.00 1.20
N ALA A 580 18.57 17.59 2.30
CA ALA A 580 19.18 18.92 2.28
C ALA A 580 20.48 18.96 1.47
N GLU A 581 21.33 17.92 1.59
CA GLU A 581 22.56 17.75 0.81
C GLU A 581 22.27 17.71 -0.70
N VAL A 582 21.28 16.91 -1.11
CA VAL A 582 20.88 16.76 -2.52
C VAL A 582 20.26 18.05 -3.07
N LEU A 583 19.31 18.66 -2.33
CA LEU A 583 18.53 19.79 -2.84
C LEU A 583 19.28 21.12 -2.89
N GLY A 584 20.32 21.29 -2.07
CA GLY A 584 21.03 22.56 -1.88
C GLY A 584 20.52 23.38 -0.68
N GLU A 585 19.86 22.72 0.27
CA GLU A 585 19.16 23.34 1.41
C GLU A 585 19.95 23.18 2.74
N GLN A 586 21.26 22.90 2.66
CA GLN A 586 22.09 22.55 3.83
C GLN A 586 22.04 23.61 4.94
N ASP A 587 21.92 24.90 4.60
CA ASP A 587 21.93 26.03 5.53
C ASP A 587 20.57 26.41 6.13
N ASP A 588 19.49 25.67 5.79
CA ASP A 588 18.20 25.80 6.48
C ASP A 588 18.36 25.68 8.02
N ARG A 589 17.51 26.41 8.75
CA ARG A 589 17.57 26.49 10.22
C ARG A 589 17.40 25.11 10.86
N ILE A 590 16.57 24.25 10.31
CA ILE A 590 16.32 22.90 10.81
C ILE A 590 17.48 21.98 10.43
N ALA A 591 17.95 22.01 9.18
CA ALA A 591 19.15 21.28 8.77
C ALA A 591 20.40 21.63 9.63
N ARG A 592 20.55 22.88 10.09
CA ARG A 592 21.58 23.28 11.05
C ARG A 592 21.31 22.78 12.48
N LYS A 593 20.11 23.00 13.03
CA LYS A 593 19.70 22.47 14.34
C LYS A 593 19.92 20.95 14.45
N ILE A 594 19.58 20.16 13.41
CA ILE A 594 19.78 18.70 13.39
C ILE A 594 21.28 18.35 13.53
N ARG A 595 22.16 19.03 12.79
CA ARG A 595 23.62 18.78 12.85
C ARG A 595 24.21 19.09 14.23
N GLU A 596 23.63 20.03 14.97
CA GLU A 596 23.99 20.36 16.35
C GLU A 596 23.39 19.35 17.36
N ALA A 597 22.17 18.88 17.14
CA ALA A 597 21.42 18.01 18.05
C ALA A 597 21.77 16.52 17.93
N LEU A 598 21.97 15.99 16.71
CA LEU A 598 22.15 14.56 16.44
C LEU A 598 23.28 13.88 17.25
N PRO A 599 24.47 14.48 17.45
CA PRO A 599 25.51 13.89 18.32
C PRO A 599 25.10 13.82 19.81
N SER A 600 24.15 14.65 20.22
CA SER A 600 23.57 14.67 21.57
C SER A 600 22.41 13.71 21.75
N LEU A 601 21.90 13.05 20.71
CA LEU A 601 20.83 12.06 20.83
C LEU A 601 21.30 10.82 21.60
N ALA A 602 20.42 10.23 22.41
CA ALA A 602 20.62 8.91 22.96
C ALA A 602 20.48 7.85 21.86
N ARG A 603 21.03 6.65 22.09
CA ARG A 603 20.87 5.52 21.18
C ARG A 603 20.41 4.28 21.96
N PRO A 604 19.71 3.35 21.30
CA PRO A 604 19.48 2.00 21.80
C PRO A 604 20.78 1.36 22.30
N THR A 605 20.69 0.54 23.35
CA THR A 605 21.85 -0.11 23.97
C THR A 605 21.57 -1.59 24.23
N VAL A 606 22.65 -2.37 24.23
CA VAL A 606 22.60 -3.81 24.44
C VAL A 606 22.46 -4.13 25.93
N GLY A 607 21.47 -4.95 26.28
CA GLY A 607 21.18 -5.37 27.64
C GLY A 607 22.19 -6.39 28.19
N ALA A 608 22.10 -6.71 29.49
CA ALA A 608 23.01 -7.65 30.16
C ALA A 608 22.85 -9.11 29.69
N ASP A 609 21.73 -9.46 29.05
CA ASP A 609 21.50 -10.73 28.34
C ASP A 609 22.09 -10.73 26.91
N GLY A 610 22.52 -9.56 26.43
CA GLY A 610 23.04 -9.33 25.09
C GLY A 610 21.96 -9.10 24.03
N ARG A 611 20.68 -8.92 24.38
CA ARG A 611 19.63 -8.48 23.46
C ARG A 611 19.65 -6.96 23.29
N LEU A 612 19.04 -6.43 22.25
CA LEU A 612 18.82 -4.98 22.13
C LEU A 612 17.67 -4.58 23.06
N MET A 613 17.86 -3.61 23.95
CA MET A 613 16.82 -3.20 24.90
C MET A 613 15.71 -2.40 24.20
N GLU A 614 14.46 -2.74 24.48
CA GLU A 614 13.29 -2.08 23.89
C GLU A 614 12.98 -0.70 24.53
N TRP A 615 13.26 -0.57 25.83
CA TRP A 615 13.08 0.65 26.61
C TRP A 615 14.42 1.19 27.14
N SER A 616 14.45 2.45 27.59
CA SER A 616 15.66 3.11 28.15
C SER A 616 16.24 2.48 29.42
N LYS A 617 15.56 1.48 29.99
CA LYS A 617 15.94 0.75 31.21
C LYS A 617 15.72 -0.76 30.96
N PRO A 618 16.49 -1.64 31.63
CA PRO A 618 16.36 -3.09 31.49
C PRO A 618 15.12 -3.62 32.22
N TRP A 619 13.93 -3.16 31.81
CA TRP A 619 12.66 -3.68 32.31
C TRP A 619 12.36 -5.06 31.70
N PRO A 620 11.81 -6.01 32.47
CA PRO A 620 11.26 -7.24 31.90
C PRO A 620 10.07 -6.94 30.97
N GLU A 621 10.02 -7.60 29.83
CA GLU A 621 8.84 -7.59 28.94
C GLU A 621 7.66 -8.29 29.62
N ALA A 622 6.47 -7.69 29.55
CA ALA A 622 5.23 -8.35 29.94
C ALA A 622 4.82 -9.44 28.93
N GLU A 623 5.12 -9.22 27.64
CA GLU A 623 4.93 -10.17 26.56
C GLU A 623 6.26 -10.45 25.84
N PRO A 624 7.07 -11.43 26.30
CA PRO A 624 8.33 -11.78 25.62
C PRO A 624 8.14 -12.28 24.18
N GLY A 625 6.98 -12.86 23.86
CA GLY A 625 6.57 -13.32 22.53
C GLY A 625 5.70 -12.32 21.75
N HIS A 626 5.78 -11.02 22.06
CA HIS A 626 4.94 -10.01 21.44
C HIS A 626 5.08 -9.94 19.91
N ARG A 627 4.01 -9.48 19.24
CA ARG A 627 3.88 -9.44 17.78
C ARG A 627 4.69 -8.33 17.11
N HIS A 628 4.82 -7.17 17.75
CA HIS A 628 5.70 -6.10 17.27
C HIS A 628 7.16 -6.35 17.69
N MET A 629 8.10 -5.94 16.85
CA MET A 629 9.54 -5.87 17.18
C MET A 629 10.07 -4.45 16.98
N SER A 630 9.34 -3.48 17.54
CA SER A 630 9.50 -2.04 17.29
C SER A 630 10.90 -1.48 17.54
N HIS A 631 11.64 -2.05 18.50
CA HIS A 631 13.04 -1.73 18.80
C HIS A 631 14.07 -2.27 17.80
N LEU A 632 13.62 -2.81 16.66
CA LEU A 632 14.47 -3.28 15.57
C LEU A 632 14.30 -2.44 14.29
N TYR A 633 13.54 -1.33 14.34
CA TYR A 633 13.31 -0.39 13.24
C TYR A 633 14.61 0.03 12.54
N GLY A 634 15.68 0.25 13.33
CA GLY A 634 17.03 0.57 12.90
C GLY A 634 17.67 -0.46 11.96
N LEU A 635 17.27 -1.74 12.03
CA LEU A 635 17.67 -2.77 11.08
C LEU A 635 16.78 -2.79 9.84
N HIS A 636 15.46 -2.68 10.03
CA HIS A 636 14.47 -2.61 8.96
C HIS A 636 13.18 -1.91 9.42
N PRO A 637 12.65 -0.91 8.70
CA PRO A 637 13.01 -0.49 7.34
C PRO A 637 14.14 0.55 7.23
N ALA A 638 14.70 1.04 8.34
CA ALA A 638 15.82 1.99 8.31
C ALA A 638 17.16 1.30 7.94
N SER A 639 18.28 1.98 8.17
CA SER A 639 19.64 1.46 7.93
C SER A 639 20.64 1.94 8.99
N LEU A 640 20.17 2.05 10.24
CA LEU A 640 20.99 2.44 11.39
C LEU A 640 21.84 1.28 11.92
N PHE A 641 21.39 0.04 11.71
CA PHE A 641 22.12 -1.16 12.08
C PHE A 641 22.58 -1.92 10.82
N THR A 642 23.89 -2.09 10.66
CA THR A 642 24.52 -2.80 9.55
C THR A 642 25.64 -3.72 10.06
N ALA A 643 26.05 -4.71 9.25
CA ALA A 643 27.17 -5.60 9.60
C ALA A 643 28.54 -4.90 9.50
N GLU A 644 28.61 -3.84 8.69
CA GLU A 644 29.81 -3.07 8.39
C GLU A 644 30.06 -1.96 9.43
N ASP A 645 29.02 -1.27 9.90
CA ASP A 645 29.12 -0.10 10.77
C ASP A 645 28.82 -0.40 12.25
N THR A 646 27.98 -1.42 12.53
CA THR A 646 27.49 -1.75 13.90
C THR A 646 27.32 -3.27 14.12
N PRO A 647 28.37 -4.11 13.94
CA PRO A 647 28.26 -5.57 14.06
C PRO A 647 27.79 -6.06 15.45
N GLU A 648 28.05 -5.30 16.50
CA GLU A 648 27.52 -5.55 17.85
C GLU A 648 25.99 -5.38 17.94
N MET A 649 25.42 -4.39 17.23
CA MET A 649 23.97 -4.24 17.15
C MET A 649 23.33 -5.36 16.32
N MET A 650 23.95 -5.79 15.21
CA MET A 650 23.47 -6.95 14.44
C MET A 650 23.40 -8.23 15.31
N THR A 651 24.39 -8.41 16.18
CA THR A 651 24.44 -9.52 17.14
C THR A 651 23.32 -9.42 18.19
N ALA A 652 23.05 -8.21 18.69
CA ALA A 652 21.99 -7.96 19.67
C ALA A 652 20.58 -8.10 19.08
N VAL A 653 20.38 -7.63 17.84
CA VAL A 653 19.13 -7.77 17.08
C VAL A 653 18.81 -9.24 16.79
N ARG A 654 19.81 -10.04 16.36
CA ARG A 654 19.64 -11.49 16.19
C ARG A 654 19.14 -12.15 17.48
N LYS A 655 19.75 -11.85 18.63
CA LYS A 655 19.32 -12.37 19.92
C LYS A 655 17.92 -11.90 20.33
N SER A 656 17.52 -10.66 20.01
CA SER A 656 16.15 -10.19 20.22
C SER A 656 15.15 -11.00 19.38
N LEU A 657 15.42 -11.25 18.10
CA LEU A 657 14.57 -12.04 17.21
C LEU A 657 14.45 -13.50 17.66
N GLU A 658 15.58 -14.14 17.99
CA GLU A 658 15.62 -15.51 18.53
C GLU A 658 14.81 -15.62 19.83
N HIS A 659 14.87 -14.60 20.70
CA HIS A 659 14.06 -14.55 21.92
C HIS A 659 12.57 -14.36 21.63
N ARG A 660 12.18 -13.44 20.73
CA ARG A 660 10.77 -13.26 20.32
C ARG A 660 10.19 -14.56 19.78
N LEU A 661 10.92 -15.24 18.89
CA LEU A 661 10.51 -16.53 18.29
C LEU A 661 10.38 -17.65 19.33
N ALA A 662 11.33 -17.75 20.26
CA ALA A 662 11.29 -18.76 21.32
C ALA A 662 10.06 -18.64 22.26
N HIS A 663 9.42 -17.46 22.30
CA HIS A 663 8.23 -17.19 23.11
C HIS A 663 6.94 -17.02 22.30
N GLY A 664 6.96 -17.28 20.98
CA GLY A 664 5.75 -17.28 20.13
C GLY A 664 5.48 -16.00 19.32
N GLY A 665 6.45 -15.09 19.21
CA GLY A 665 6.38 -13.94 18.30
C GLY A 665 6.34 -14.36 16.82
N GLY A 666 5.96 -13.44 15.93
CA GLY A 666 5.83 -13.75 14.50
C GLY A 666 4.57 -14.57 14.16
N HIS A 667 3.47 -14.40 14.88
CA HIS A 667 2.24 -15.18 14.70
C HIS A 667 1.17 -14.51 13.82
N THR A 668 1.20 -13.19 13.65
CA THR A 668 0.38 -12.48 12.66
C THR A 668 1.13 -12.35 11.32
N GLY A 669 0.41 -12.16 10.22
CA GLY A 669 1.00 -12.04 8.89
C GLY A 669 2.03 -10.92 8.75
N TRP A 670 1.67 -9.65 9.00
CA TRP A 670 2.65 -8.54 9.01
C TRP A 670 3.84 -8.76 9.95
N SER A 671 3.64 -9.39 11.12
CA SER A 671 4.72 -9.67 12.09
C SER A 671 5.72 -10.66 11.49
N ARG A 672 5.21 -11.71 10.84
CA ARG A 672 6.00 -12.71 10.13
C ARG A 672 6.65 -12.16 8.85
N ALA A 673 5.96 -11.28 8.13
CA ALA A 673 6.52 -10.55 7.00
C ALA A 673 7.71 -9.67 7.44
N TRP A 674 7.63 -8.98 8.57
CA TRP A 674 8.73 -8.20 9.11
C TRP A 674 9.94 -9.09 9.48
N LEU A 675 9.71 -10.29 10.03
CA LEU A 675 10.77 -11.28 10.26
C LEU A 675 11.52 -11.67 8.97
N VAL A 676 10.85 -11.85 7.82
CA VAL A 676 11.54 -12.11 6.54
C VAL A 676 12.55 -11.00 6.24
N ASN A 677 12.11 -9.73 6.33
CA ASN A 677 12.95 -8.55 6.10
C ASN A 677 14.10 -8.46 7.10
N PHE A 678 13.86 -8.71 8.40
CA PHE A 678 14.92 -8.70 9.41
C PHE A 678 16.00 -9.75 9.15
N PHE A 679 15.63 -11.01 8.87
CA PHE A 679 16.62 -12.05 8.59
C PHE A 679 17.34 -11.84 7.26
N ALA A 680 16.68 -11.25 6.25
CA ALA A 680 17.34 -10.81 5.03
C ALA A 680 18.41 -9.74 5.31
N ARG A 681 18.11 -8.75 6.16
CA ARG A 681 19.09 -7.73 6.60
C ARG A 681 20.20 -8.28 7.47
N LEU A 682 19.93 -9.32 8.28
CA LEU A 682 20.95 -10.11 8.99
C LEU A 682 21.78 -11.03 8.07
N ARG A 683 21.50 -11.06 6.75
CA ARG A 683 22.12 -11.93 5.73
C ARG A 683 21.93 -13.43 6.00
N ASP A 684 20.86 -13.77 6.70
CA ASP A 684 20.47 -15.15 7.04
C ASP A 684 19.44 -15.66 6.02
N GLY A 685 19.94 -16.07 4.85
CA GLY A 685 19.08 -16.50 3.75
C GLY A 685 18.18 -17.68 4.10
N ASN A 686 18.72 -18.67 4.82
CA ASN A 686 17.99 -19.86 5.23
C ASN A 686 16.86 -19.55 6.23
N GLU A 687 17.11 -18.73 7.25
CA GLU A 687 16.08 -18.34 8.21
C GLU A 687 15.04 -17.39 7.56
N SER A 688 15.47 -16.43 6.73
CA SER A 688 14.55 -15.56 5.98
C SER A 688 13.64 -16.37 5.04
N TRP A 689 14.20 -17.32 4.29
CA TRP A 689 13.46 -18.27 3.45
C TRP A 689 12.48 -19.12 4.27
N ARG A 690 12.88 -19.58 5.46
CA ARG A 690 12.03 -20.32 6.38
C ARG A 690 10.84 -19.47 6.83
N GLN A 691 11.06 -18.22 7.21
CA GLN A 691 10.00 -17.28 7.63
C GLN A 691 9.03 -16.95 6.48
N LEU A 692 9.52 -16.84 5.24
CA LEU A 692 8.69 -16.58 4.06
C LEU A 692 7.82 -17.79 3.68
N ASN A 693 8.37 -19.01 3.77
CA ASN A 693 7.55 -20.23 3.64
C ASN A 693 6.54 -20.35 4.77
N GLU A 694 6.93 -19.96 5.99
CA GLU A 694 6.07 -19.94 7.16
C GLU A 694 4.95 -18.89 7.08
N LEU A 695 5.10 -17.82 6.28
CA LEU A 695 4.04 -16.85 5.99
C LEU A 695 2.91 -17.53 5.22
N LEU A 696 3.22 -18.07 4.03
CA LEU A 696 2.25 -18.77 3.18
C LEU A 696 1.60 -19.99 3.84
N ARG A 697 2.27 -20.59 4.83
CA ARG A 697 1.77 -21.74 5.61
C ARG A 697 0.80 -21.40 6.74
N LYS A 698 0.82 -20.19 7.31
CA LYS A 698 0.07 -19.90 8.57
C LYS A 698 -0.67 -18.58 8.57
N SER A 699 -0.32 -17.67 7.67
CA SER A 699 -0.85 -16.31 7.61
C SER A 699 -1.27 -15.93 6.19
N THR A 700 -1.71 -16.89 5.38
CA THR A 700 -2.13 -16.62 3.99
C THR A 700 -3.35 -17.49 3.63
N LEU A 701 -4.34 -16.87 3.00
CA LEU A 701 -5.62 -17.43 2.58
C LEU A 701 -5.51 -18.16 1.23
N SER A 702 -6.57 -18.87 0.83
CA SER A 702 -6.61 -19.61 -0.44
C SER A 702 -6.48 -18.72 -1.68
N ASN A 703 -6.98 -17.49 -1.63
CA ASN A 703 -6.81 -16.47 -2.68
C ASN A 703 -5.45 -15.72 -2.61
N LEU A 704 -4.54 -16.18 -1.75
CA LEU A 704 -3.23 -15.60 -1.44
C LEU A 704 -3.22 -14.24 -0.73
N PHE A 705 -4.36 -13.72 -0.25
CA PHE A 705 -4.36 -12.63 0.72
C PHE A 705 -3.64 -13.05 2.02
N ASP A 706 -2.91 -12.13 2.65
CA ASP A 706 -2.39 -12.30 4.00
C ASP A 706 -3.52 -12.36 5.05
N ASN A 707 -3.21 -12.85 6.24
CA ASN A 707 -4.18 -13.13 7.28
C ASN A 707 -3.59 -12.83 8.67
N HIS A 708 -4.10 -11.79 9.31
CA HIS A 708 -3.70 -11.40 10.67
C HIS A 708 -3.99 -12.49 11.74
N PRO A 709 -5.15 -13.19 11.78
CA PRO A 709 -6.43 -12.94 11.09
C PRO A 709 -7.21 -11.74 11.68
N PRO A 710 -8.22 -11.19 10.98
CA PRO A 710 -8.71 -11.51 9.62
C PRO A 710 -7.77 -10.97 8.50
N PHE A 711 -8.25 -10.88 7.26
CA PHE A 711 -7.49 -10.26 6.15
C PHE A 711 -6.96 -8.88 6.54
N GLN A 712 -5.64 -8.73 6.37
CA GLN A 712 -4.92 -7.46 6.24
C GLN A 712 -3.98 -7.61 5.04
N ILE A 713 -3.71 -6.51 4.33
CA ILE A 713 -2.90 -6.56 3.09
C ILE A 713 -1.39 -6.36 3.34
N ASP A 714 -1.05 -5.82 4.51
CA ASP A 714 0.30 -5.48 4.94
C ASP A 714 1.28 -6.65 4.82
N GLY A 715 0.93 -7.85 5.30
CA GLY A 715 1.79 -9.02 5.20
C GLY A 715 2.05 -9.50 3.77
N ASN A 716 1.17 -9.24 2.80
CA ASN A 716 1.45 -9.51 1.38
C ASN A 716 2.60 -8.61 0.90
N PHE A 717 2.47 -7.31 1.11
CA PHE A 717 3.45 -6.31 0.68
C PHE A 717 4.78 -6.47 1.43
N GLY A 718 4.73 -6.68 2.75
CA GLY A 718 5.91 -6.94 3.58
C GLY A 718 6.62 -8.25 3.24
N GLY A 719 5.88 -9.32 2.94
CA GLY A 719 6.45 -10.60 2.53
C GLY A 719 7.16 -10.51 1.17
N ALA A 720 6.59 -9.76 0.23
CA ALA A 720 7.19 -9.48 -1.06
C ALA A 720 8.41 -8.55 -0.96
N ALA A 721 8.37 -7.53 -0.09
CA ALA A 721 9.54 -6.72 0.26
C ALA A 721 10.64 -7.57 0.91
N GLY A 722 10.29 -8.53 1.76
CA GLY A 722 11.22 -9.46 2.39
C GLY A 722 11.94 -10.34 1.36
N LEU A 723 11.21 -10.90 0.39
CA LEU A 723 11.82 -11.61 -0.73
C LEU A 723 12.73 -10.68 -1.57
N ALA A 724 12.32 -9.44 -1.81
CA ALA A 724 13.13 -8.46 -2.52
C ALA A 724 14.46 -8.16 -1.78
N GLU A 725 14.41 -7.96 -0.47
CA GLU A 725 15.57 -7.74 0.41
C GLU A 725 16.46 -8.99 0.57
N MET A 726 15.96 -10.20 0.29
CA MET A 726 16.78 -11.42 0.14
C MET A 726 17.53 -11.45 -1.21
N LEU A 727 16.89 -10.97 -2.27
CA LEU A 727 17.39 -11.00 -3.65
C LEU A 727 18.36 -9.84 -3.95
N LEU A 728 18.10 -8.65 -3.38
CA LEU A 728 18.79 -7.40 -3.67
C LEU A 728 18.74 -6.45 -2.48
N GLN A 729 19.90 -6.01 -1.99
CA GLN A 729 20.04 -4.95 -0.99
C GLN A 729 20.75 -3.75 -1.59
N SER A 730 20.37 -2.54 -1.17
CA SER A 730 21.04 -1.31 -1.59
C SER A 730 20.93 -0.15 -0.59
N HIS A 731 20.90 -0.44 0.71
CA HIS A 731 20.77 0.58 1.78
C HIS A 731 22.12 1.15 2.25
N GLN A 732 23.23 0.51 1.89
CA GLN A 732 24.58 0.93 2.28
C GLN A 732 25.20 1.83 1.20
N GLN A 733 26.03 2.78 1.61
CA GLN A 733 26.81 3.64 0.71
C GLN A 733 28.31 3.36 0.90
N LEU A 734 29.08 3.44 -0.19
CA LEU A 734 30.55 3.37 -0.17
C LEU A 734 31.14 4.50 -1.02
N GLY A 735 32.41 4.81 -0.77
CA GLY A 735 33.16 5.85 -1.48
C GLY A 735 32.97 7.26 -0.91
N GLU A 736 33.80 8.19 -1.41
CA GLU A 736 33.85 9.58 -0.97
C GLU A 736 33.66 10.53 -2.16
N GLY A 737 33.11 11.73 -1.90
CA GLY A 737 32.91 12.76 -2.92
C GLY A 737 32.18 12.25 -4.17
N ALA A 738 32.75 12.48 -5.35
CA ALA A 738 32.20 12.02 -6.63
C ALA A 738 32.23 10.49 -6.86
N GLN A 739 32.73 9.70 -5.89
CA GLN A 739 32.67 8.24 -5.89
C GLN A 739 31.70 7.69 -4.82
N ARG A 740 31.06 8.55 -4.01
CA ARG A 740 30.04 8.13 -3.04
C ARG A 740 28.78 7.66 -3.77
N GLY A 741 28.32 6.44 -3.48
CA GLY A 741 27.10 5.87 -4.05
C GLY A 741 26.62 4.63 -3.30
N HIS A 742 25.37 4.23 -3.52
CA HIS A 742 24.78 3.04 -2.92
C HIS A 742 25.38 1.74 -3.47
N VAL A 743 25.52 0.73 -2.62
CA VAL A 743 26.06 -0.59 -2.98
C VAL A 743 24.94 -1.48 -3.48
N VAL A 744 24.98 -1.85 -4.76
CA VAL A 744 24.13 -2.89 -5.35
C VAL A 744 24.62 -4.26 -4.83
N HIS A 745 24.02 -4.74 -3.74
CA HIS A 745 24.35 -6.02 -3.11
C HIS A 745 23.41 -7.10 -3.63
N VAL A 746 23.92 -7.96 -4.52
CA VAL A 746 23.17 -9.04 -5.19
C VAL A 746 23.15 -10.30 -4.32
N LEU A 747 21.98 -10.94 -4.19
CA LEU A 747 21.70 -12.11 -3.35
C LEU A 747 22.29 -12.00 -1.93
N PRO A 748 22.02 -10.91 -1.18
CA PRO A 748 22.58 -10.64 0.14
C PRO A 748 22.21 -11.69 1.20
N ALA A 749 21.11 -12.41 1.00
CA ALA A 749 20.63 -13.47 1.88
C ALA A 749 20.15 -14.67 1.03
N TRP A 750 21.08 -15.23 0.25
CA TRP A 750 20.85 -16.43 -0.56
C TRP A 750 20.63 -17.68 0.33
N PRO A 751 19.47 -18.36 0.27
CA PRO A 751 19.27 -19.65 0.93
C PRO A 751 19.87 -20.81 0.13
N ASP A 752 20.25 -21.88 0.83
CA ASP A 752 20.72 -23.15 0.23
C ASP A 752 19.66 -23.79 -0.69
N ALA A 753 18.38 -23.44 -0.48
CA ALA A 753 17.25 -23.94 -1.26
C ALA A 753 17.20 -23.40 -2.71
N TRP A 754 17.84 -22.26 -3.01
CA TRP A 754 17.84 -21.68 -4.36
C TRP A 754 19.04 -22.20 -5.15
N ILE A 755 18.85 -23.37 -5.79
CA ILE A 755 19.86 -24.06 -6.60
C ILE A 755 19.97 -23.44 -8.00
N ASP A 756 18.85 -23.24 -8.67
CA ASP A 756 18.75 -22.58 -9.98
C ASP A 756 17.68 -21.49 -9.89
N GLY A 757 17.83 -20.41 -10.66
CA GLY A 757 16.85 -19.33 -10.68
C GLY A 757 17.41 -17.99 -11.17
N GLY A 758 16.63 -16.94 -10.97
CA GLY A 758 17.01 -15.58 -11.36
C GLY A 758 15.94 -14.53 -11.03
N TYR A 759 16.32 -13.27 -11.20
CA TYR A 759 15.37 -12.17 -11.23
C TYR A 759 15.80 -11.13 -12.27
N GLN A 760 14.84 -10.34 -12.73
CA GLN A 760 15.07 -9.19 -13.61
C GLN A 760 14.17 -8.04 -13.19
N GLY A 761 14.69 -6.82 -13.25
CA GLY A 761 13.89 -5.60 -13.15
C GLY A 761 13.73 -5.03 -11.74
N LEU A 762 14.33 -5.68 -10.73
CA LEU A 762 14.39 -5.13 -9.37
C LEU A 762 15.22 -3.83 -9.38
N ARG A 763 14.74 -2.81 -8.68
CA ARG A 763 15.42 -1.51 -8.56
C ARG A 763 16.32 -1.47 -7.33
N ALA A 764 17.40 -0.69 -7.41
CA ALA A 764 18.28 -0.35 -6.30
C ALA A 764 18.47 1.17 -6.21
N ARG A 765 18.69 1.66 -4.98
CA ARG A 765 19.04 3.05 -4.69
C ARG A 765 20.27 3.47 -5.51
N GLY A 766 20.33 4.75 -5.87
CA GLY A 766 21.20 5.26 -6.94
C GLY A 766 20.57 5.17 -8.33
N GLY A 767 19.34 4.66 -8.45
CA GLY A 767 18.57 4.57 -9.71
C GLY A 767 18.92 3.36 -10.58
N HIS A 768 19.52 2.32 -10.00
CA HIS A 768 19.97 1.14 -10.75
C HIS A 768 18.81 0.15 -10.98
N VAL A 769 18.86 -0.61 -12.07
CA VAL A 769 17.96 -1.75 -12.33
C VAL A 769 18.79 -3.01 -12.53
N VAL A 770 18.42 -4.10 -11.86
CA VAL A 770 19.26 -5.30 -11.74
C VAL A 770 18.59 -6.53 -12.33
N LEU A 771 19.37 -7.32 -13.07
CA LEU A 771 19.12 -8.71 -13.42
C LEU A 771 20.22 -9.57 -12.80
N ALA A 772 19.85 -10.69 -12.18
CA ALA A 772 20.78 -11.70 -11.72
C ALA A 772 20.26 -13.11 -12.04
N GLN A 773 21.17 -14.04 -12.34
CA GLN A 773 20.85 -15.45 -12.58
C GLN A 773 21.90 -16.33 -11.92
N TRP A 774 21.46 -17.44 -11.33
CA TRP A 774 22.30 -18.45 -10.72
C TRP A 774 21.91 -19.85 -11.20
N ARG A 775 22.89 -20.76 -11.24
CA ARG A 775 22.69 -22.17 -11.62
C ARG A 775 23.58 -23.09 -10.80
N ALA A 776 23.08 -24.26 -10.41
CA ALA A 776 23.77 -25.21 -9.52
C ALA A 776 24.41 -24.54 -8.28
N HIS A 777 23.71 -23.58 -7.69
CA HIS A 777 24.12 -22.72 -6.58
C HIS A 777 25.43 -21.93 -6.83
N ALA A 778 25.64 -21.50 -8.08
CA ALA A 778 26.72 -20.60 -8.49
C ALA A 778 26.18 -19.45 -9.34
N MET A 779 26.74 -18.24 -9.18
CA MET A 779 26.35 -17.08 -9.99
C MET A 779 26.71 -17.28 -11.47
N HIS A 780 25.73 -17.07 -12.34
CA HIS A 780 25.85 -17.29 -13.79
C HIS A 780 25.92 -15.98 -14.58
N ALA A 781 25.08 -15.01 -14.23
CA ALA A 781 25.06 -13.69 -14.84
C ALA A 781 24.58 -12.62 -13.84
N VAL A 782 25.14 -11.41 -13.95
CA VAL A 782 24.58 -10.19 -13.36
C VAL A 782 24.67 -9.09 -14.41
N ARG A 783 23.55 -8.40 -14.64
CA ARG A 783 23.46 -7.21 -15.49
C ARG A 783 22.87 -6.07 -14.68
N ILE A 784 23.53 -4.91 -14.70
CA ILE A 784 23.06 -3.71 -14.02
C ILE A 784 22.89 -2.60 -15.06
N GLU A 785 21.67 -2.07 -15.16
CA GLU A 785 21.41 -0.79 -15.83
C GLU A 785 21.73 0.34 -14.85
N CYS A 786 22.61 1.25 -15.26
CA CYS A 786 23.16 2.28 -14.38
C CYS A 786 22.18 3.43 -14.15
N GLY A 787 22.07 3.89 -12.91
CA GLY A 787 21.24 5.03 -12.54
C GLY A 787 22.00 6.36 -12.58
N PHE A 788 21.76 7.19 -11.57
CA PHE A 788 22.36 8.53 -11.41
C PHE A 788 23.55 8.56 -10.45
N GLU A 789 23.78 7.49 -9.67
CA GLU A 789 24.95 7.35 -8.78
C GLU A 789 26.09 6.51 -9.37
N PRO A 790 27.33 6.64 -8.84
CA PRO A 790 28.45 5.78 -9.18
C PRO A 790 28.20 4.33 -8.76
N LEU A 791 28.37 3.37 -9.67
CA LEU A 791 28.05 1.97 -9.42
C LEU A 791 29.06 1.27 -8.49
N TRP A 792 28.58 0.89 -7.32
CA TRP A 792 29.21 -0.07 -6.41
C TRP A 792 28.46 -1.40 -6.41
N ILE A 793 29.17 -2.52 -6.35
CA ILE A 793 28.61 -3.88 -6.42
C ILE A 793 29.16 -4.72 -5.27
N ARG A 794 28.30 -5.43 -4.54
CA ARG A 794 28.68 -6.55 -3.67
C ARG A 794 27.96 -7.82 -4.16
N LEU A 795 28.64 -8.96 -4.09
CA LEU A 795 28.15 -10.27 -4.54
C LEU A 795 28.24 -11.28 -3.37
N PRO A 796 27.57 -12.45 -3.47
CA PRO A 796 27.62 -13.45 -2.41
C PRO A 796 29.04 -13.96 -2.11
N SER A 797 29.25 -14.38 -0.86
CA SER A 797 30.54 -14.93 -0.42
C SER A 797 31.02 -16.07 -1.32
N GLY A 798 32.28 -16.02 -1.73
CA GLY A 798 32.88 -16.99 -2.66
C GLY A 798 32.76 -16.62 -4.14
N CYS A 799 31.84 -15.73 -4.54
CA CYS A 799 31.77 -15.24 -5.91
C CYS A 799 32.99 -14.38 -6.27
N GLN A 800 33.47 -14.51 -7.51
CA GLN A 800 34.58 -13.70 -8.05
C GLN A 800 34.16 -13.07 -9.37
N ILE A 801 34.56 -11.81 -9.59
CA ILE A 801 34.41 -11.14 -10.88
C ILE A 801 35.72 -11.30 -11.66
N LYS A 802 35.66 -11.90 -12.85
CA LYS A 802 36.77 -11.95 -13.81
C LYS A 802 36.90 -10.67 -14.64
N GLY A 803 35.81 -9.93 -14.80
CA GLY A 803 35.76 -8.62 -15.46
C GLY A 803 34.34 -8.10 -15.61
N ALA A 804 34.21 -6.91 -16.19
CA ALA A 804 32.92 -6.32 -16.55
C ALA A 804 32.95 -5.81 -18.00
N SER A 805 31.79 -5.72 -18.64
CA SER A 805 31.66 -5.20 -20.00
C SER A 805 30.39 -4.37 -20.20
N SER A 806 30.38 -3.55 -21.25
CA SER A 806 29.25 -2.73 -21.66
C SER A 806 29.17 -2.77 -23.19
N ASP A 807 28.02 -3.16 -23.75
CA ASP A 807 27.83 -3.48 -25.17
C ASP A 807 28.93 -4.42 -25.74
N GLY A 808 29.32 -5.42 -24.95
CA GLY A 808 30.37 -6.39 -25.29
C GLY A 808 31.82 -5.86 -25.23
N LYS A 809 32.02 -4.59 -24.88
CA LYS A 809 33.36 -3.99 -24.71
C LYS A 809 33.78 -4.04 -23.23
N PRO A 810 35.00 -4.46 -22.87
CA PRO A 810 35.46 -4.42 -21.48
C PRO A 810 35.39 -3.01 -20.89
N VAL A 811 34.95 -2.92 -19.63
CA VAL A 811 35.01 -1.69 -18.82
C VAL A 811 35.92 -1.90 -17.60
N PRO A 812 36.55 -0.85 -17.05
CA PRO A 812 37.30 -0.99 -15.81
C PRO A 812 36.38 -1.40 -14.65
N ILE A 813 36.87 -2.27 -13.78
CA ILE A 813 36.20 -2.63 -12.52
C ILE A 813 37.26 -2.92 -11.46
N GLU A 814 37.12 -2.31 -10.28
CA GLU A 814 38.13 -2.32 -9.23
C GLU A 814 37.60 -2.99 -7.96
N ARG A 815 38.27 -4.02 -7.45
CA ARG A 815 37.94 -4.58 -6.12
C ARG A 815 38.45 -3.65 -5.03
N ARG A 816 37.56 -3.25 -4.13
CA ARG A 816 37.83 -2.34 -3.00
C ARG A 816 37.23 -2.97 -1.73
N GLY A 817 38.05 -3.78 -1.05
CA GLY A 817 37.60 -4.61 0.07
C GLY A 817 36.69 -5.76 -0.40
N GLU A 818 35.45 -5.77 0.11
CA GLU A 818 34.41 -6.75 -0.27
C GLU A 818 33.54 -6.30 -1.45
N ALA A 819 33.57 -5.00 -1.80
CA ALA A 819 32.83 -4.44 -2.91
C ALA A 819 33.72 -4.26 -4.15
N TRP A 820 33.06 -4.03 -5.28
CA TRP A 820 33.67 -3.66 -6.55
C TRP A 820 33.11 -2.32 -7.02
N PHE A 821 33.97 -1.47 -7.58
CA PHE A 821 33.62 -0.15 -8.10
C PHE A 821 33.78 -0.12 -9.62
N VAL A 822 32.78 0.41 -10.33
CA VAL A 822 32.82 0.60 -11.79
C VAL A 822 32.95 2.11 -12.07
N PRO A 823 34.16 2.63 -12.34
CA PRO A 823 34.35 4.07 -12.54
C PRO A 823 33.73 4.56 -13.86
N GLY A 824 33.10 5.74 -13.81
CA GLY A 824 32.65 6.47 -15.00
C GLY A 824 31.35 5.95 -15.65
N THR A 825 30.53 5.19 -14.91
CA THR A 825 29.21 4.76 -15.38
C THR A 825 28.27 5.92 -15.69
N THR A 826 27.52 5.83 -16.79
CA THR A 826 26.48 6.81 -17.17
C THR A 826 25.07 6.23 -17.07
N THR A 827 24.07 7.06 -16.79
CA THR A 827 22.66 6.63 -16.70
C THR A 827 22.19 5.90 -17.96
N GLY A 828 21.49 4.77 -17.79
CA GLY A 828 21.05 3.87 -18.87
C GLY A 828 22.13 2.93 -19.42
N GLN A 829 23.41 3.09 -19.01
CA GLN A 829 24.48 2.18 -19.42
C GLN A 829 24.29 0.80 -18.80
N LYS A 830 24.45 -0.26 -19.61
CA LYS A 830 24.31 -1.65 -19.16
C LYS A 830 25.69 -2.25 -18.90
N ILE A 831 25.89 -2.72 -17.67
CA ILE A 831 27.13 -3.34 -17.19
C ILE A 831 26.85 -4.83 -16.98
N ASP A 832 27.48 -5.66 -17.79
CA ASP A 832 27.49 -7.13 -17.69
C ASP A 832 28.70 -7.60 -16.89
N ILE A 833 28.46 -8.36 -15.82
CA ILE A 833 29.50 -8.92 -14.95
C ILE A 833 29.87 -10.33 -15.42
N VAL A 834 31.18 -10.57 -15.57
CA VAL A 834 31.76 -11.84 -16.02
C VAL A 834 32.30 -12.61 -14.82
N PHE A 835 31.81 -13.84 -14.64
CA PHE A 835 32.13 -14.74 -13.52
C PHE A 835 33.21 -15.77 -13.85
#